data_AF-A0AAX3WH48-F1
#
_entry.id   AF-A0AAX3WH48-F1
#
_cell.length_a   1.000
_cell.length_b   1.000
_cell.length_c   1.000
_cell.angle_alpha   90.00
_cell.angle_beta   90.00
_cell.angle_gamma   90.00
#
_symmetry.space_group_name_H-M   'P 1'
#
loop_
_entity.id
_entity.type
_entity.pdbx_description
1 polymer ?
#
loop_
_entity_poly.entity_id
_entity_poly.type
_entity_poly.pdbx_seq_one_letter_code
_entity_poly.pdbx_strand_id
1 'polypeptide(L)'
;MAATTTVPALSRESRLAELFLAALGIAFAGYMIFGKSFAYLGLPPLYAGELLFLLGLLAALRARSGINLVAGLATAPALCLAALMGWVLLRTLTGLREYRVDALRDGAVALYGGYAFVMIALLLDDPRRLGTLLRMFRWLARIAIPMAIIAFILGDVPFFAARAGELSAHLTGACVLALVGLVRVGPGWVAFVGLGAVLAAAQNRGSMLAIAVPVCLALLAVGQWKRMAATLILGAGLLGAAAALDVEVELPNSDRPVSAAAVVNNIVSIVAPSSGGNLDDTKQWRLRWWNTIVGYTVNGPYFWTGKGFGPNLAETDGYVVGLENGGPTLRSPHSIHMTYLARSGVPGLALWLLTCAVWMAAMLAAFWRARRMGERKWESFFLFIACYVASIVIDASFDVALEGPMLAIPFWTLIGIGIGAAMIFRAQVAALPPDTPFRPRRVRGMSLGALAGLALLAPWPAAPARAEESRRTVSDPSGPCLVLRDVSDRTIENLDLGPCGGEGVRIERSRNVTIRNLTIRDTGDVGIYVEGSDGVTIEENRIDNTLSGIRALSSTGVEVRCNSVRNVRGPIPAGQFVQFDKVKGPGNGISCNIGENEPGRGVPEDAISLFQSRGEPGRPILVSRNRLVGGGPSQSGGGIMLGDGGGAYLEARDNLLIDPGQYGIAVASGSHMTIAGNVVIARPQLFTNVGISVWNQYAEPCHTVTVSGNSVDWRARTGRPNPWWDAKNCAGTLWSLNRTLTLDPQREIAAQAPCACRTAGRTAQSPALPKTPKEAAR
;
A
#
# COMPACT_ATOMS: atom_id res chain seq x y z
N MET A 1 6.25 -9.33 -41.90
CA MET A 1 7.40 -10.20 -41.59
C MET A 1 7.56 -11.15 -42.78
N ALA A 2 7.77 -10.58 -43.96
CA ALA A 2 7.98 -11.32 -45.20
C ALA A 2 8.68 -10.35 -46.16
N ALA A 3 10.00 -10.51 -46.26
CA ALA A 3 10.90 -10.10 -47.34
C ALA A 3 12.29 -10.60 -46.91
N THR A 4 12.58 -11.85 -47.26
CA THR A 4 13.56 -12.25 -48.28
C THR A 4 15.00 -12.29 -47.77
N THR A 5 15.31 -13.36 -47.06
CA THR A 5 16.55 -14.12 -47.23
C THR A 5 16.13 -15.59 -47.27
N THR A 6 16.32 -16.21 -48.43
CA THR A 6 16.03 -17.62 -48.68
C THR A 6 17.02 -18.49 -47.89
N VAL A 7 16.63 -18.86 -46.67
CA VAL A 7 17.21 -20.00 -45.97
C VAL A 7 16.55 -21.25 -46.57
N PRO A 8 17.30 -22.28 -46.99
CA PRO A 8 16.71 -23.48 -47.57
C PRO A 8 15.74 -24.12 -46.56
N ALA A 9 14.55 -24.47 -47.03
CA ALA A 9 13.56 -25.19 -46.26
C ALA A 9 14.10 -26.61 -45.95
N LEU A 10 14.67 -26.80 -44.77
CA LEU A 10 15.02 -28.12 -44.28
C LEU A 10 13.77 -28.76 -43.64
N SER A 11 13.25 -29.75 -44.36
CA SER A 11 12.10 -30.60 -44.11
C SER A 11 12.12 -31.31 -42.75
N ARG A 12 11.43 -30.71 -41.77
CA ARG A 12 10.57 -31.39 -40.78
C ARG A 12 9.92 -30.31 -39.94
N GLU A 13 8.76 -29.80 -40.39
CA GLU A 13 7.88 -29.06 -39.47
C GLU A 13 7.52 -30.02 -38.34
N SER A 14 8.01 -29.76 -37.13
CA SER A 14 7.65 -30.57 -35.98
C SER A 14 6.16 -30.31 -35.68
N ARG A 15 5.28 -31.18 -36.17
CA ARG A 15 3.82 -31.13 -35.91
C ARG A 15 3.49 -30.90 -34.42
N LEU A 16 4.37 -31.36 -33.54
CA LEU A 16 4.26 -31.17 -32.09
C LEU A 16 4.42 -29.72 -31.63
N ALA A 17 5.33 -28.94 -32.23
CA ALA A 17 5.47 -27.53 -31.89
C ALA A 17 4.25 -26.72 -32.34
N GLU A 18 3.68 -27.04 -33.50
CA GLU A 18 2.45 -26.41 -33.97
C GLU A 18 1.25 -26.78 -33.10
N LEU A 19 1.14 -28.07 -32.75
CA LEU A 19 0.14 -28.56 -31.82
C LEU A 19 0.26 -27.88 -30.45
N PHE A 20 1.48 -27.74 -29.94
CA PHE A 20 1.74 -27.03 -28.69
C PHE A 20 1.34 -25.56 -28.78
N LEU A 21 1.72 -24.83 -29.83
CA LEU A 21 1.35 -23.42 -29.99
C LEU A 21 -0.16 -23.22 -30.14
N ALA A 22 -0.85 -24.15 -30.81
CA ALA A 22 -2.31 -24.14 -30.90
C ALA A 22 -2.96 -24.42 -29.53
N ALA A 23 -2.49 -25.45 -28.82
CA ALA A 23 -2.95 -25.79 -27.47
C ALA A 23 -2.67 -24.65 -26.46
N LEU A 24 -1.53 -23.96 -26.60
CA LEU A 24 -1.18 -22.79 -25.81
C LEU A 24 -2.14 -21.63 -26.06
N GLY A 25 -2.54 -21.40 -27.32
CA GLY A 25 -3.56 -20.40 -27.65
C GLY A 25 -4.92 -20.72 -27.03
N ILE A 26 -5.33 -22.00 -27.07
CA ILE A 26 -6.55 -22.47 -26.42
C ILE A 26 -6.45 -22.31 -24.89
N ALA A 27 -5.30 -22.63 -24.30
CA ALA A 27 -5.08 -22.48 -22.87
C ALA A 27 -5.14 -21.01 -22.43
N PHE A 28 -4.51 -20.09 -23.18
CA PHE A 28 -4.66 -18.65 -22.94
C PHE A 28 -6.12 -18.22 -22.96
N ALA A 29 -6.90 -18.64 -23.96
CA ALA A 29 -8.33 -18.32 -24.01
C ALA A 29 -9.11 -18.98 -22.86
N GLY A 30 -8.78 -20.21 -22.50
CA GLY A 30 -9.39 -20.94 -21.40
C GLY A 30 -9.18 -20.27 -20.05
N TYR A 31 -7.94 -19.85 -19.76
CA TYR A 31 -7.62 -19.06 -18.57
C TYR A 31 -8.30 -17.68 -18.58
N MET A 32 -8.34 -16.99 -19.72
CA MET A 32 -9.03 -15.70 -19.86
C MET A 32 -10.53 -15.79 -19.59
N ILE A 33 -11.21 -16.83 -20.08
CA ILE A 33 -12.68 -16.93 -20.08
C ILE A 33 -13.19 -17.63 -18.82
N PHE A 34 -12.54 -18.71 -18.40
CA PHE A 34 -13.05 -19.58 -17.33
C PHE A 34 -12.20 -19.52 -16.04
N GLY A 35 -11.05 -18.85 -16.07
CA GLY A 35 -10.19 -18.65 -14.90
C GLY A 35 -9.85 -19.96 -14.17
N LYS A 36 -10.22 -20.03 -12.90
CA LYS A 36 -9.96 -21.18 -12.02
C LYS A 36 -10.57 -22.49 -12.51
N SER A 37 -11.73 -22.44 -13.16
CA SER A 37 -12.42 -23.63 -13.66
C SER A 37 -11.61 -24.34 -14.74
N PHE A 38 -10.93 -23.59 -15.62
CA PHE A 38 -10.06 -24.18 -16.65
C PHE A 38 -8.79 -24.80 -16.04
N ALA A 39 -8.25 -24.19 -14.98
CA ALA A 39 -7.06 -24.72 -14.31
C ALA A 39 -7.28 -26.08 -13.64
N TYR A 40 -8.52 -26.42 -13.28
CA TYR A 40 -8.85 -27.73 -12.72
C TYR A 40 -9.20 -28.79 -13.77
N LEU A 41 -9.22 -28.45 -15.07
CA LEU A 41 -9.34 -29.45 -16.11
C LEU A 41 -8.11 -30.36 -16.11
N GLY A 42 -8.33 -31.68 -16.23
CA GLY A 42 -7.28 -32.69 -16.19
C GLY A 42 -7.59 -33.80 -15.20
N LEU A 43 -6.57 -34.56 -14.83
CA LEU A 43 -6.66 -35.67 -13.88
C LEU A 43 -5.66 -35.39 -12.76
N PRO A 44 -6.11 -34.99 -11.55
CA PRO A 44 -5.22 -34.74 -10.42
C PRO A 44 -4.23 -35.91 -10.24
N PRO A 45 -2.91 -35.65 -10.12
CA PRO A 45 -2.26 -34.35 -9.93
C PRO A 45 -1.84 -33.60 -11.22
N LEU A 46 -2.15 -34.12 -12.42
CA LEU A 46 -1.80 -33.52 -13.71
C LEU A 46 -2.98 -32.73 -14.29
N TYR A 47 -2.93 -31.40 -14.15
CA TYR A 47 -3.92 -30.50 -14.73
C TYR A 47 -3.52 -30.07 -16.14
N ALA A 48 -4.41 -29.31 -16.80
CA ALA A 48 -4.23 -28.83 -18.16
C ALA A 48 -2.90 -28.09 -18.36
N GLY A 49 -2.45 -27.35 -17.33
CA GLY A 49 -1.17 -26.64 -17.34
C GLY A 49 0.04 -27.58 -17.38
N GLU A 50 0.05 -28.66 -16.60
CA GLU A 50 1.14 -29.64 -16.60
C GLU A 50 1.17 -30.46 -17.89
N LEU A 51 -0.01 -30.88 -18.39
CA LEU A 51 -0.13 -31.60 -19.66
C LEU A 51 0.36 -30.75 -20.84
N LEU A 52 -0.01 -29.46 -20.86
CA LEU A 52 0.47 -28.51 -21.85
C LEU A 52 1.99 -28.29 -21.74
N PHE A 53 2.52 -28.23 -20.52
CA PHE A 53 3.96 -28.10 -20.30
C PHE A 53 4.72 -29.31 -20.82
N LEU A 54 4.24 -30.53 -20.54
CA LEU A 54 4.81 -31.77 -21.06
C LEU A 54 4.80 -31.82 -22.58
N LEU A 55 3.69 -31.43 -23.21
CA LEU A 55 3.61 -31.31 -24.68
C LEU A 55 4.65 -30.31 -25.21
N GLY A 56 4.80 -29.16 -24.57
CA GLY A 56 5.79 -28.14 -24.92
C GLY A 56 7.23 -28.62 -24.76
N LEU A 57 7.52 -29.32 -23.66
CA LEU A 57 8.83 -29.90 -23.41
C LEU A 57 9.17 -30.97 -24.45
N LEU A 58 8.23 -31.86 -24.77
CA LEU A 58 8.41 -32.86 -25.84
C LEU A 58 8.62 -32.22 -27.21
N ALA A 59 7.91 -31.11 -27.50
CA ALA A 59 8.13 -30.34 -28.71
C ALA A 59 9.53 -29.69 -28.74
N ALA A 60 9.98 -29.11 -27.63
CA ALA A 60 11.29 -28.47 -27.51
C ALA A 60 12.45 -29.49 -27.57
N LEU A 61 12.29 -30.69 -27.01
CA LEU A 61 13.28 -31.76 -27.08
C LEU A 61 13.40 -32.36 -28.49
N ARG A 62 12.31 -32.33 -29.28
CA ARG A 62 12.31 -32.80 -30.69
C ARG A 62 12.68 -31.72 -31.70
N ALA A 63 12.59 -30.44 -31.32
CA ALA A 63 13.17 -29.33 -32.07
C ALA A 63 14.70 -29.47 -32.08
N ARG A 64 15.35 -29.16 -33.21
CA ARG A 64 16.70 -29.64 -33.55
C ARG A 64 17.72 -29.44 -32.43
N SER A 65 18.00 -30.57 -31.77
CA SER A 65 18.98 -30.77 -30.69
C SER A 65 18.70 -29.91 -29.46
N GLY A 66 18.55 -30.50 -28.27
CA GLY A 66 18.40 -29.79 -26.98
C GLY A 66 19.47 -28.70 -26.70
N ILE A 67 20.47 -28.55 -27.57
CA ILE A 67 21.31 -27.36 -27.76
C ILE A 67 20.50 -26.05 -27.74
N ASN A 68 19.30 -25.98 -28.33
CA ASN A 68 18.51 -24.74 -28.30
C ASN A 68 17.97 -24.37 -26.90
N LEU A 69 17.73 -25.37 -26.04
CA LEU A 69 17.43 -25.12 -24.62
C LEU A 69 18.66 -24.53 -23.91
N VAL A 70 19.85 -25.04 -24.22
CA VAL A 70 21.12 -24.54 -23.66
C VAL A 70 21.49 -23.16 -24.23
N ALA A 71 21.24 -22.92 -25.52
CA ALA A 71 21.47 -21.63 -26.17
C ALA A 71 20.62 -20.51 -25.58
N GLY A 72 19.46 -20.84 -25.00
CA GLY A 72 18.64 -19.90 -24.24
C GLY A 72 19.39 -19.31 -23.04
N LEU A 73 20.28 -20.07 -22.40
CA LEU A 73 21.12 -19.62 -21.28
C LEU A 73 22.25 -18.66 -21.71
N ALA A 74 22.41 -18.37 -23.00
CA ALA A 74 23.39 -17.39 -23.48
C ALA A 74 22.99 -15.93 -23.23
N THR A 75 21.88 -15.68 -22.52
CA THR A 75 21.37 -14.32 -22.25
C THR A 75 21.23 -14.07 -20.76
N ALA A 76 21.57 -12.86 -20.31
CA ALA A 76 21.45 -12.46 -18.91
C ALA A 76 20.03 -12.65 -18.33
N PRO A 77 18.92 -12.32 -19.04
CA PRO A 77 17.58 -12.61 -18.55
C PRO A 77 17.31 -14.09 -18.30
N ALA A 78 17.75 -14.97 -19.21
CA ALA A 78 17.56 -16.41 -19.05
C ALA A 78 18.42 -17.00 -17.92
N LEU A 79 19.63 -16.47 -17.70
CA LEU A 79 20.48 -16.87 -16.58
C LEU A 79 19.86 -16.46 -15.23
N CYS A 80 19.33 -15.24 -15.12
CA CYS A 80 18.62 -14.80 -13.91
C CYS A 80 17.41 -15.69 -13.62
N LEU A 81 16.62 -15.99 -14.67
CA LEU A 81 15.50 -16.91 -14.58
C LEU A 81 15.93 -18.33 -14.15
N ALA A 82 16.98 -18.88 -14.75
CA ALA A 82 17.51 -20.19 -14.38
C ALA A 82 18.00 -20.20 -12.92
N ALA A 83 18.65 -19.13 -12.46
CA ALA A 83 19.09 -18.99 -11.08
C ALA A 83 17.90 -18.92 -10.11
N LEU A 84 16.86 -18.14 -10.43
CA LEU A 84 15.62 -18.09 -9.66
C LEU A 84 14.94 -19.46 -9.60
N MET A 85 14.79 -20.14 -10.74
CA MET A 85 14.20 -21.47 -10.81
C MET A 85 15.01 -22.49 -10.01
N GLY A 86 16.34 -22.47 -10.11
CA GLY A 86 17.23 -23.34 -9.35
C GLY A 86 17.13 -23.11 -7.85
N TRP A 87 17.07 -21.84 -7.42
CA TRP A 87 16.86 -21.49 -6.03
C TRP A 87 15.51 -21.96 -5.51
N VAL A 88 14.43 -21.68 -6.23
CA VAL A 88 13.08 -22.13 -5.85
C VAL A 88 13.00 -23.65 -5.84
N LEU A 89 13.55 -24.34 -6.84
CA LEU A 89 13.58 -25.80 -6.88
C LEU A 89 14.29 -26.38 -5.66
N LEU A 90 15.46 -25.85 -5.31
CA LEU A 90 16.20 -26.27 -4.11
C LEU A 90 15.33 -26.13 -2.86
N ARG A 91 14.68 -24.98 -2.67
CA ARG A 91 13.81 -24.73 -1.51
C ARG A 91 12.54 -25.60 -1.54
N THR A 92 11.96 -25.86 -2.71
CA THR A 92 10.82 -26.77 -2.88
C THR A 92 11.17 -28.20 -2.52
N LEU A 93 12.34 -28.69 -2.93
CA LEU A 93 12.81 -30.04 -2.59
C LEU A 93 12.97 -30.24 -1.08
N THR A 94 13.37 -29.19 -0.34
CA THR A 94 13.45 -29.28 1.14
C THR A 94 12.09 -29.45 1.81
N GLY A 95 11.02 -28.89 1.25
CA GLY A 95 9.65 -29.04 1.76
C GLY A 95 8.92 -30.29 1.25
N LEU A 96 9.46 -30.98 0.24
CA LEU A 96 8.75 -32.06 -0.46
C LEU A 96 8.42 -33.25 0.43
N ARG A 97 9.32 -33.61 1.37
CA ARG A 97 9.11 -34.75 2.29
C ARG A 97 7.93 -34.52 3.22
N GLU A 98 7.76 -33.29 3.70
CA GLU A 98 6.76 -32.92 4.69
C GLU A 98 5.42 -32.55 4.04
N TYR A 99 5.45 -31.68 3.02
CA TYR A 99 4.25 -31.08 2.43
C TYR A 99 3.82 -31.69 1.08
N ARG A 100 4.60 -32.64 0.53
CA ARG A 100 4.26 -33.39 -0.69
C ARG A 100 3.83 -32.48 -1.86
N VAL A 101 2.60 -32.64 -2.36
CA VAL A 101 2.05 -31.93 -3.52
C VAL A 101 1.95 -30.42 -3.25
N ASP A 102 1.71 -29.99 -2.00
CA ASP A 102 1.64 -28.57 -1.67
C ASP A 102 2.98 -27.86 -1.87
N ALA A 103 4.11 -28.55 -1.63
CA ALA A 103 5.43 -27.98 -1.92
C ALA A 103 5.63 -27.73 -3.42
N LEU A 104 5.22 -28.68 -4.26
CA LEU A 104 5.30 -28.56 -5.72
C LEU A 104 4.37 -27.46 -6.24
N ARG A 105 3.13 -27.42 -5.72
CA ARG A 105 2.15 -26.39 -6.03
C ARG A 105 2.68 -24.99 -5.68
N ASP A 106 3.17 -24.81 -4.45
CA ASP A 106 3.67 -23.51 -4.01
C ASP A 106 4.94 -23.10 -4.80
N GLY A 107 5.77 -24.08 -5.21
CA GLY A 107 6.95 -23.85 -6.06
C GLY A 107 6.64 -23.48 -7.51
N ALA A 108 5.42 -23.76 -8.00
CA ALA A 108 5.01 -23.48 -9.38
C ALA A 108 5.17 -22.01 -9.78
N VAL A 109 5.13 -21.10 -8.79
CA VAL A 109 5.34 -19.65 -8.93
C VAL A 109 6.58 -19.29 -9.76
N ALA A 110 7.67 -20.05 -9.61
CA ALA A 110 8.88 -19.91 -10.43
C ALA A 110 9.10 -21.09 -11.38
N LEU A 111 8.67 -22.31 -11.03
CA LEU A 111 8.95 -23.51 -11.82
C LEU A 111 8.19 -23.52 -13.16
N TYR A 112 7.05 -22.83 -13.27
CA TYR A 112 6.44 -22.55 -14.57
C TYR A 112 7.31 -21.69 -15.49
N GLY A 113 8.41 -21.11 -14.99
CA GLY A 113 9.50 -20.53 -15.80
C GLY A 113 10.05 -21.48 -16.86
N GLY A 114 9.84 -22.79 -16.73
CA GLY A 114 10.11 -23.78 -17.78
C GLY A 114 9.41 -23.45 -19.11
N TYR A 115 8.21 -22.87 -19.09
CA TYR A 115 7.51 -22.39 -20.29
C TYR A 115 8.35 -21.37 -21.07
N ALA A 116 9.11 -20.52 -20.36
CA ALA A 116 9.98 -19.55 -21.01
C ALA A 116 11.05 -20.25 -21.86
N PHE A 117 11.69 -21.29 -21.32
CA PHE A 117 12.72 -22.06 -22.02
C PHE A 117 12.16 -22.89 -23.19
N VAL A 118 10.96 -23.46 -23.03
CA VAL A 118 10.24 -24.09 -24.14
C VAL A 118 10.02 -23.09 -25.28
N MET A 119 9.51 -21.88 -24.96
CA MET A 119 9.27 -20.85 -25.95
C MET A 119 10.55 -20.35 -26.63
N ILE A 120 11.63 -20.16 -25.87
CA ILE A 120 12.93 -19.77 -26.42
C ILE A 120 13.41 -20.85 -27.40
N ALA A 121 13.41 -22.12 -27.00
CA ALA A 121 13.88 -23.22 -27.83
C ALA A 121 13.08 -23.36 -29.13
N LEU A 122 11.75 -23.26 -29.05
CA LEU A 122 10.89 -23.32 -30.24
C LEU A 122 11.09 -22.09 -31.15
N LEU A 123 11.32 -20.91 -30.60
CA LEU A 123 11.55 -19.71 -31.42
C LEU A 123 12.93 -19.75 -32.11
N LEU A 124 13.95 -20.29 -31.45
CA LEU A 124 15.28 -20.45 -32.04
C LEU A 124 15.31 -21.55 -33.12
N ASP A 125 14.52 -22.62 -32.96
CA ASP A 125 14.40 -23.69 -33.95
C ASP A 125 13.69 -23.22 -35.24
N ASP A 126 12.66 -22.38 -35.12
CA ASP A 126 12.01 -21.74 -36.28
C ASP A 126 11.49 -20.33 -35.94
N PRO A 127 12.23 -19.27 -36.35
CA PRO A 127 11.83 -17.88 -36.13
C PRO A 127 10.47 -17.51 -36.74
N ARG A 128 9.96 -18.28 -37.73
CA ARG A 128 8.65 -18.04 -38.36
C ARG A 128 7.50 -18.24 -37.37
N ARG A 129 7.72 -19.01 -36.30
CA ARG A 129 6.74 -19.22 -35.20
C ARG A 129 6.37 -17.92 -34.49
N LEU A 130 7.21 -16.88 -34.55
CA LEU A 130 6.85 -15.55 -34.06
C LEU A 130 5.61 -14.98 -34.78
N GLY A 131 5.48 -15.27 -36.08
CA GLY A 131 4.29 -14.92 -36.86
C GLY A 131 3.04 -15.69 -36.41
N THR A 132 3.19 -16.96 -36.02
CA THR A 132 2.12 -17.79 -35.45
C THR A 132 1.65 -17.24 -34.11
N LEU A 133 2.58 -16.88 -33.22
CA LEU A 133 2.27 -16.24 -31.94
C LEU A 133 1.55 -14.89 -32.14
N LEU A 134 1.98 -14.08 -33.11
CA LEU A 134 1.28 -12.83 -33.40
C LEU A 134 -0.14 -13.05 -33.92
N ARG A 135 -0.38 -14.12 -34.71
CA ARG A 135 -1.74 -14.52 -35.11
C ARG A 135 -2.56 -14.98 -33.91
N MET A 136 -1.96 -15.75 -33.00
CA MET A 136 -2.59 -16.16 -31.74
C MET A 136 -3.01 -14.93 -30.92
N PHE A 137 -2.11 -13.97 -30.66
CA PHE A 137 -2.46 -12.75 -29.92
C PHE A 137 -3.55 -11.91 -30.60
N ARG A 138 -3.57 -11.85 -31.94
CA ARG A 138 -4.65 -11.19 -32.68
C ARG A 138 -5.99 -11.90 -32.51
N TRP A 139 -5.99 -13.23 -32.51
CA TRP A 139 -7.18 -14.03 -32.28
C TRP A 139 -7.68 -13.86 -30.85
N LEU A 140 -6.78 -13.94 -29.86
CA LEU A 140 -7.09 -13.70 -28.46
C LEU A 140 -7.71 -12.30 -28.27
N ALA A 141 -7.09 -11.25 -28.82
CA ALA A 141 -7.60 -9.89 -28.71
C ALA A 141 -9.00 -9.71 -29.36
N ARG A 142 -9.25 -10.36 -30.51
CA ARG A 142 -10.51 -10.18 -31.25
C ARG A 142 -11.66 -11.04 -30.74
N ILE A 143 -11.35 -12.22 -30.21
CA ILE A 143 -12.35 -13.26 -29.89
C ILE A 143 -12.33 -13.55 -28.39
N ALA A 144 -11.20 -13.99 -27.85
CA ALA A 144 -11.13 -14.42 -26.44
C ALA A 144 -11.39 -13.28 -25.45
N ILE A 145 -10.87 -12.07 -25.72
CA ILE A 145 -11.07 -10.91 -24.84
C ILE A 145 -12.54 -10.48 -24.76
N PRO A 146 -13.27 -10.28 -25.87
CA PRO A 146 -14.71 -10.05 -25.78
C PRO A 146 -15.46 -11.15 -25.03
N MET A 147 -15.12 -12.42 -25.27
CA MET A 147 -15.73 -13.53 -24.54
C MET A 147 -15.40 -13.50 -23.04
N ALA A 148 -14.19 -13.11 -22.66
CA ALA A 148 -13.78 -12.97 -21.27
C ALA A 148 -14.52 -11.82 -20.58
N ILE A 149 -14.77 -10.70 -21.26
CA ILE A 149 -15.60 -9.60 -20.75
C ILE A 149 -17.05 -10.08 -20.53
N ILE A 150 -17.61 -10.82 -21.49
CA ILE A 150 -18.96 -11.40 -21.36
C ILE A 150 -19.00 -12.36 -20.17
N ALA A 151 -18.05 -13.30 -20.08
CA ALA A 151 -17.95 -14.25 -18.97
C ALA A 151 -17.83 -13.54 -17.62
N PHE A 152 -17.06 -12.45 -17.56
CA PHE A 152 -16.90 -11.64 -16.37
C PHE A 152 -18.20 -10.93 -15.94
N ILE A 153 -18.99 -10.44 -16.90
CA ILE A 153 -20.30 -9.83 -16.64
C ILE A 153 -21.32 -10.88 -16.18
N LEU A 154 -21.30 -12.08 -16.78
CA LEU A 154 -22.24 -13.17 -16.51
C LEU A 154 -21.97 -13.97 -15.22
N GLY A 155 -21.08 -13.50 -14.33
CA GLY A 155 -20.40 -14.26 -13.27
C GLY A 155 -21.21 -15.22 -12.36
N ASP A 156 -22.54 -15.23 -12.36
CA ASP A 156 -23.40 -16.15 -11.59
C ASP A 156 -23.22 -17.64 -11.88
N VAL A 157 -22.53 -18.00 -12.97
CA VAL A 157 -22.27 -19.41 -13.29
C VAL A 157 -20.98 -19.85 -12.62
N PRO A 158 -20.98 -20.91 -11.77
CA PRO A 158 -19.77 -21.43 -11.09
C PRO A 158 -18.59 -21.74 -12.02
N PHE A 159 -18.87 -21.86 -13.32
CA PHE A 159 -17.90 -22.10 -14.36
C PHE A 159 -17.07 -20.86 -14.74
N PHE A 160 -17.61 -19.64 -14.60
CA PHE A 160 -16.92 -18.39 -14.95
C PHE A 160 -16.24 -17.78 -13.71
N ALA A 161 -15.03 -18.25 -13.40
CA ALA A 161 -14.27 -17.85 -12.22
C ALA A 161 -13.07 -16.94 -12.54
N ALA A 162 -13.17 -16.11 -13.58
CA ALA A 162 -12.11 -15.17 -13.96
C ALA A 162 -12.11 -13.95 -13.02
N ARG A 163 -10.95 -13.66 -12.42
CA ARG A 163 -10.79 -12.52 -11.50
C ARG A 163 -10.55 -11.22 -12.28
N ALA A 164 -10.94 -10.09 -11.67
CA ALA A 164 -10.72 -8.75 -12.26
C ALA A 164 -9.24 -8.48 -12.59
N GLY A 165 -8.32 -8.95 -11.73
CA GLY A 165 -6.87 -8.86 -11.95
C GLY A 165 -6.41 -9.58 -13.21
N GLU A 166 -6.79 -10.84 -13.35
CA GLU A 166 -6.49 -11.69 -14.51
C GLU A 166 -7.03 -11.06 -15.82
N LEU A 167 -8.29 -10.61 -15.80
CA LEU A 167 -8.90 -9.92 -16.94
C LEU A 167 -8.15 -8.62 -17.27
N SER A 168 -7.76 -7.82 -16.29
CA SER A 168 -7.08 -6.54 -16.47
C SER A 168 -5.73 -6.67 -17.18
N ALA A 169 -4.97 -7.72 -16.87
CA ALA A 169 -3.70 -8.00 -17.53
C ALA A 169 -3.88 -8.34 -19.01
N HIS A 170 -4.86 -9.19 -19.31
CA HIS A 170 -5.18 -9.60 -20.67
C HIS A 170 -5.79 -8.46 -21.51
N LEU A 171 -6.65 -7.63 -20.92
CA LEU A 171 -7.17 -6.40 -21.53
C LEU A 171 -6.04 -5.44 -21.90
N THR A 172 -5.07 -5.26 -21.00
CA THR A 172 -3.89 -4.42 -21.25
C THR A 172 -3.09 -4.92 -22.45
N GLY A 173 -2.84 -6.22 -22.53
CA GLY A 173 -2.21 -6.83 -23.70
C GLY A 173 -2.97 -6.52 -25.00
N ALA A 174 -4.29 -6.70 -25.01
CA ALA A 174 -5.11 -6.43 -26.19
C ALA A 174 -5.16 -4.95 -26.58
N CYS A 175 -5.30 -4.06 -25.61
CA CYS A 175 -5.27 -2.61 -25.78
C CYS A 175 -3.95 -2.14 -26.38
N VAL A 176 -2.82 -2.58 -25.81
CA VAL A 176 -1.50 -2.20 -26.32
C VAL A 176 -1.26 -2.80 -27.70
N LEU A 177 -1.65 -4.06 -27.95
CA LEU A 177 -1.55 -4.70 -29.26
C LEU A 177 -2.30 -3.91 -30.35
N ALA A 178 -3.48 -3.39 -30.03
CA ALA A 178 -4.26 -2.53 -30.93
C ALA A 178 -3.61 -1.16 -31.09
N LEU A 179 -3.19 -0.54 -29.99
CA LEU A 179 -2.56 0.79 -29.96
C LEU A 179 -1.28 0.85 -30.79
N VAL A 180 -0.43 -0.17 -30.71
CA VAL A 180 0.83 -0.25 -31.46
C VAL A 180 0.64 -0.71 -32.92
N GLY A 181 -0.61 -0.91 -33.35
CA GLY A 181 -1.00 -1.25 -34.71
C GLY A 181 -0.72 -2.71 -35.10
N LEU A 182 -0.52 -3.60 -34.13
CA LEU A 182 -0.27 -5.01 -34.38
C LEU A 182 -1.57 -5.79 -34.64
N VAL A 183 -2.72 -5.28 -34.20
CA VAL A 183 -4.06 -5.76 -34.57
C VAL A 183 -4.92 -4.58 -35.02
N ARG A 184 -5.74 -4.79 -36.07
CA ARG A 184 -6.77 -3.83 -36.48
C ARG A 184 -8.08 -4.19 -35.81
N VAL A 185 -8.72 -3.20 -35.20
CA VAL A 185 -9.99 -3.30 -34.46
C VAL A 185 -10.90 -2.14 -34.87
N GLY A 186 -12.21 -2.37 -34.87
CA GLY A 186 -13.21 -1.35 -35.17
C GLY A 186 -13.63 -0.55 -33.93
N PRO A 187 -14.38 0.56 -34.09
CA PRO A 187 -14.82 1.40 -32.98
C PRO A 187 -15.69 0.64 -31.97
N GLY A 188 -16.55 -0.28 -32.42
CA GLY A 188 -17.36 -1.11 -31.52
C GLY A 188 -16.52 -2.01 -30.61
N TRP A 189 -15.42 -2.57 -31.12
CA TRP A 189 -14.49 -3.35 -30.29
C TRP A 189 -13.81 -2.45 -29.25
N VAL A 190 -13.40 -1.24 -29.63
CA VAL A 190 -12.76 -0.28 -28.71
C VAL A 190 -13.73 0.11 -27.60
N ALA A 191 -14.99 0.37 -27.92
CA ALA A 191 -16.02 0.67 -26.93
C ALA A 191 -16.25 -0.51 -25.97
N PHE A 192 -16.36 -1.74 -26.50
CA PHE A 192 -16.61 -2.93 -25.69
C PHE A 192 -15.43 -3.30 -24.77
N VAL A 193 -14.21 -3.22 -25.27
CA VAL A 193 -12.99 -3.43 -24.46
C VAL A 193 -12.78 -2.29 -23.47
N GLY A 194 -13.14 -1.05 -23.84
CA GLY A 194 -13.19 0.08 -22.92
C GLY A 194 -14.15 -0.15 -21.76
N LEU A 195 -15.35 -0.68 -22.03
CA LEU A 195 -16.31 -1.08 -20.99
C LEU A 195 -15.70 -2.16 -20.08
N GLY A 196 -15.13 -3.22 -20.64
CA GLY A 196 -14.45 -4.26 -19.87
C GLY A 196 -13.32 -3.72 -18.98
N ALA A 197 -12.55 -2.76 -19.48
CA ALA A 197 -11.49 -2.09 -18.71
C ALA A 197 -12.04 -1.25 -17.55
N VAL A 198 -13.15 -0.53 -17.76
CA VAL A 198 -13.83 0.23 -16.70
C VAL A 198 -14.39 -0.72 -15.64
N LEU A 199 -15.07 -1.79 -16.04
CA LEU A 199 -15.61 -2.80 -15.13
C LEU A 199 -14.50 -3.45 -14.28
N ALA A 200 -13.39 -3.85 -14.91
CA ALA A 200 -12.26 -4.43 -14.19
C ALA A 200 -11.57 -3.42 -13.25
N ALA A 201 -11.39 -2.17 -13.69
CA ALA A 201 -10.77 -1.10 -12.89
C ALA A 201 -11.63 -0.67 -11.70
N ALA A 202 -12.96 -0.81 -11.80
CA ALA A 202 -13.87 -0.50 -10.71
C ALA A 202 -13.74 -1.48 -9.52
N GLN A 203 -13.38 -2.73 -9.82
CA GLN A 203 -13.36 -3.81 -8.83
C GLN A 203 -12.25 -3.68 -7.80
N ASN A 204 -11.04 -3.30 -8.23
CA ASN A 204 -9.95 -3.02 -7.30
C ASN A 204 -8.86 -2.14 -7.93
N ARG A 205 -8.08 -1.48 -7.05
CA ARG A 205 -6.98 -0.57 -7.44
C ARG A 205 -5.87 -1.27 -8.22
N GLY A 206 -5.60 -2.55 -7.91
CA GLY A 206 -4.59 -3.35 -8.59
C GLY A 206 -4.90 -3.51 -10.08
N SER A 207 -6.14 -3.88 -10.40
CA SER A 207 -6.64 -4.00 -11.78
C SER A 207 -6.62 -2.68 -12.53
N MET A 208 -6.97 -1.57 -11.85
CA MET A 208 -6.87 -0.23 -12.45
C MET A 208 -5.43 0.14 -12.79
N LEU A 209 -4.48 -0.08 -11.87
CA LEU A 209 -3.06 0.20 -12.10
C LEU A 209 -2.46 -0.69 -13.19
N ALA A 210 -2.85 -1.97 -13.22
CA ALA A 210 -2.41 -2.95 -14.21
C ALA A 210 -2.80 -2.53 -15.64
N ILE A 211 -3.91 -1.80 -15.81
CA ILE A 211 -4.33 -1.23 -17.11
C ILE A 211 -3.72 0.14 -17.35
N ALA A 212 -3.91 1.08 -16.41
CA ALA A 212 -3.61 2.49 -16.64
C ALA A 212 -2.12 2.72 -16.88
N VAL A 213 -1.24 2.12 -16.07
CA VAL A 213 0.21 2.37 -16.14
C VAL A 213 0.79 1.87 -17.47
N PRO A 214 0.62 0.61 -17.90
CA PRO A 214 1.24 0.13 -19.12
C PRO A 214 0.62 0.75 -20.38
N VAL A 215 -0.69 1.05 -20.40
CA VAL A 215 -1.34 1.72 -21.54
C VAL A 215 -0.85 3.16 -21.69
N CYS A 216 -0.72 3.91 -20.59
CA CYS A 216 -0.17 5.27 -20.62
C CYS A 216 1.30 5.27 -21.08
N LEU A 217 2.12 4.36 -20.56
CA LEU A 217 3.51 4.19 -21.00
C LEU A 217 3.58 3.86 -22.51
N ALA A 218 2.68 3.01 -23.02
CA ALA A 218 2.62 2.73 -24.46
C ALA A 218 2.20 3.95 -25.30
N LEU A 219 1.21 4.72 -24.84
CA LEU A 219 0.78 5.97 -25.50
C LEU A 219 1.90 7.00 -25.58
N LEU A 220 2.63 7.19 -24.47
CA LEU A 220 3.81 8.05 -24.41
C LEU A 220 4.90 7.54 -25.34
N ALA A 221 5.18 6.23 -25.29
CA ALA A 221 6.21 5.61 -26.11
C ALA A 221 5.94 5.76 -27.61
N VAL A 222 4.68 5.68 -28.08
CA VAL A 222 4.32 5.87 -29.50
C VAL A 222 4.20 7.36 -29.87
N GLY A 223 4.36 8.28 -28.92
CA GLY A 223 4.28 9.73 -29.15
C GLY A 223 2.84 10.24 -29.32
N GLN A 224 1.86 9.49 -28.84
CA GLN A 224 0.43 9.83 -28.95
C GLN A 224 -0.08 10.62 -27.73
N TRP A 225 0.74 11.55 -27.20
CA TRP A 225 0.42 12.30 -25.98
C TRP A 225 -0.89 13.10 -26.07
N LYS A 226 -1.22 13.63 -27.26
CA LYS A 226 -2.49 14.34 -27.49
C LYS A 226 -3.70 13.41 -27.35
N ARG A 227 -3.58 12.17 -27.84
CA ARG A 227 -4.61 11.15 -27.68
C ARG A 227 -4.70 10.71 -26.23
N MET A 228 -3.57 10.56 -25.55
CA MET A 228 -3.55 10.29 -24.10
C MET A 228 -4.29 11.36 -23.32
N ALA A 229 -3.97 12.65 -23.55
CA ALA A 229 -4.66 13.76 -22.90
C ALA A 229 -6.16 13.76 -23.23
N ALA A 230 -6.54 13.56 -24.49
CA ALA A 230 -7.94 13.48 -24.90
C ALA A 230 -8.68 12.30 -24.26
N THR A 231 -8.06 11.12 -24.19
CA THR A 231 -8.64 9.92 -23.53
C THR A 231 -8.78 10.12 -22.03
N LEU A 232 -7.81 10.76 -21.36
CA LEU A 232 -7.89 11.09 -19.94
C LEU A 232 -8.97 12.12 -19.65
N ILE A 233 -9.08 13.18 -20.47
CA ILE A 233 -10.12 14.21 -20.34
C ILE A 233 -11.51 13.61 -20.59
N LEU A 234 -11.68 12.85 -21.68
CA LEU A 234 -12.93 12.19 -22.01
C LEU A 234 -13.30 11.16 -20.94
N GLY A 235 -12.34 10.36 -20.48
CA GLY A 235 -12.52 9.39 -19.41
C GLY A 235 -12.96 10.07 -18.11
N ALA A 236 -12.27 11.14 -17.69
CA ALA A 236 -12.65 11.92 -16.53
C ALA A 236 -14.04 12.56 -16.67
N GLY A 237 -14.40 13.05 -17.86
CA GLY A 237 -15.71 13.62 -18.17
C GLY A 237 -16.82 12.57 -18.10
N LEU A 238 -16.63 11.40 -18.72
CA LEU A 238 -17.58 10.28 -18.68
C LEU A 238 -17.73 9.73 -17.27
N LEU A 239 -16.63 9.60 -16.53
CA LEU A 239 -16.63 9.15 -15.15
C LEU A 239 -17.34 10.16 -14.23
N GLY A 240 -17.08 11.44 -14.42
CA GLY A 240 -17.76 12.53 -13.69
C GLY A 240 -19.26 12.58 -13.98
N ALA A 241 -19.66 12.41 -15.24
CA ALA A 241 -21.07 12.33 -15.63
C ALA A 241 -21.76 11.08 -15.04
N ALA A 242 -21.11 9.91 -15.10
CA ALA A 242 -21.64 8.69 -14.52
C ALA A 242 -21.73 8.75 -12.99
N ALA A 243 -20.78 9.41 -12.32
CA ALA A 243 -20.83 9.65 -10.88
C ALA A 243 -21.93 10.65 -10.50
N ALA A 244 -22.16 11.69 -11.32
CA ALA A 244 -23.25 12.64 -11.11
C ALA A 244 -24.64 12.03 -11.32
N LEU A 245 -24.74 10.96 -12.13
CA LEU A 245 -25.97 10.23 -12.41
C LEU A 245 -26.18 9.02 -11.50
N ASP A 246 -25.31 8.82 -10.50
CA ASP A 246 -25.33 7.69 -9.57
C ASP A 246 -25.45 6.32 -10.28
N VAL A 247 -24.67 6.15 -11.36
CA VAL A 247 -24.71 4.93 -12.16
C VAL A 247 -24.05 3.79 -11.38
N GLU A 248 -24.87 2.82 -10.98
CA GLU A 248 -24.44 1.58 -10.34
C GLU A 248 -24.79 0.36 -11.19
N VAL A 249 -23.85 -0.59 -11.26
CA VAL A 249 -24.03 -1.89 -11.92
C VAL A 249 -23.75 -2.98 -10.90
N GLU A 250 -24.76 -3.79 -10.58
CA GLU A 250 -24.58 -4.98 -9.76
C GLU A 250 -23.89 -6.08 -10.59
N LEU A 251 -22.78 -6.61 -10.08
CA LEU A 251 -22.07 -7.73 -10.71
C LEU A 251 -22.19 -8.97 -9.81
N PRO A 252 -22.55 -10.13 -10.36
CA PRO A 252 -22.89 -11.31 -9.58
C PRO A 252 -21.77 -11.96 -8.75
N ASN A 253 -20.50 -11.61 -9.01
CA ASN A 253 -19.33 -12.10 -8.27
C ASN A 253 -18.62 -10.99 -7.48
N SER A 254 -19.33 -9.91 -7.15
CA SER A 254 -18.79 -8.78 -6.41
C SER A 254 -19.58 -8.58 -5.11
N ASP A 255 -18.88 -8.58 -3.97
CA ASP A 255 -19.49 -8.23 -2.67
C ASP A 255 -19.95 -6.76 -2.58
N ARG A 256 -19.74 -5.98 -3.66
CA ARG A 256 -20.04 -4.54 -3.75
C ARG A 256 -20.56 -4.18 -5.14
N PRO A 257 -21.57 -3.30 -5.26
CA PRO A 257 -21.99 -2.78 -6.55
C PRO A 257 -20.84 -2.00 -7.21
N VAL A 258 -20.69 -2.15 -8.53
CA VAL A 258 -19.73 -1.39 -9.32
C VAL A 258 -20.37 -0.04 -9.66
N SER A 259 -19.98 1.00 -8.93
CA SER A 259 -20.46 2.37 -9.17
C SER A 259 -19.39 3.26 -9.80
N ALA A 260 -19.82 4.29 -10.54
CA ALA A 260 -18.90 5.32 -11.03
C ALA A 260 -18.16 6.02 -9.88
N ALA A 261 -18.82 6.16 -8.72
CA ALA A 261 -18.21 6.64 -7.48
C ALA A 261 -17.10 5.70 -6.98
N ALA A 262 -17.24 4.37 -7.11
CA ALA A 262 -16.19 3.42 -6.73
C ALA A 262 -14.91 3.60 -7.58
N VAL A 263 -15.04 3.86 -8.88
CA VAL A 263 -13.89 4.15 -9.75
C VAL A 263 -13.26 5.49 -9.38
N VAL A 264 -14.07 6.54 -9.14
CA VAL A 264 -13.56 7.84 -8.65
C VAL A 264 -12.82 7.63 -7.33
N ASN A 265 -13.36 6.87 -6.39
CA ASN A 265 -12.74 6.56 -5.11
C ASN A 265 -11.42 5.79 -5.29
N ASN A 266 -11.34 4.86 -6.23
CA ASN A 266 -10.08 4.18 -6.57
C ASN A 266 -9.04 5.17 -7.09
N ILE A 267 -9.41 6.14 -7.94
CA ILE A 267 -8.50 7.18 -8.47
C ILE A 267 -8.07 8.16 -7.37
N VAL A 268 -9.03 8.68 -6.60
CA VAL A 268 -8.77 9.61 -5.50
C VAL A 268 -7.90 8.93 -4.46
N SER A 269 -8.10 7.64 -4.16
CA SER A 269 -7.29 6.88 -3.21
C SER A 269 -5.81 6.68 -3.58
N ILE A 270 -5.44 6.96 -4.85
CA ILE A 270 -4.05 6.91 -5.33
C ILE A 270 -3.33 8.25 -5.06
N VAL A 271 -4.05 9.36 -5.12
CA VAL A 271 -3.50 10.73 -5.04
C VAL A 271 -3.78 11.40 -3.68
N ALA A 272 -4.82 10.95 -2.98
CA ALA A 272 -5.22 11.38 -1.65
C ALA A 272 -5.46 10.15 -0.75
N PRO A 273 -5.18 10.21 0.56
CA PRO A 273 -5.59 9.16 1.49
C PRO A 273 -7.10 8.99 1.41
N SER A 274 -7.58 7.80 1.02
CA SER A 274 -9.02 7.54 0.91
C SER A 274 -9.68 7.59 2.28
N SER A 275 -10.60 8.53 2.47
CA SER A 275 -11.48 8.63 3.64
C SER A 275 -12.69 7.69 3.47
N GLY A 276 -12.69 6.57 4.21
CA GLY A 276 -13.91 5.82 4.52
C GLY A 276 -14.08 4.43 3.90
N GLY A 277 -14.39 3.47 4.76
CA GLY A 277 -15.06 2.21 4.41
C GLY A 277 -14.19 0.95 4.42
N ASN A 278 -14.89 -0.19 4.44
CA ASN A 278 -14.48 -1.61 4.47
C ASN A 278 -13.35 -2.03 3.48
N LEU A 279 -12.80 -1.11 2.67
CA LEU A 279 -11.59 -1.29 1.87
C LEU A 279 -10.30 -1.09 2.69
N ASP A 280 -10.32 -0.20 3.69
CA ASP A 280 -9.12 0.11 4.47
C ASP A 280 -8.73 -1.02 5.44
N ASP A 281 -9.72 -1.72 6.00
CA ASP A 281 -9.49 -2.91 6.85
C ASP A 281 -8.77 -4.03 6.10
N THR A 282 -9.13 -4.29 4.83
CA THR A 282 -8.44 -5.28 3.99
C THR A 282 -7.01 -4.86 3.62
N LYS A 283 -6.77 -3.55 3.46
CA LYS A 283 -5.41 -3.01 3.22
C LYS A 283 -4.53 -3.15 4.46
N GLN A 284 -5.03 -2.76 5.64
CA GLN A 284 -4.30 -2.87 6.90
C GLN A 284 -4.02 -4.34 7.26
N TRP A 285 -4.96 -5.24 6.99
CA TRP A 285 -4.76 -6.68 7.14
C TRP A 285 -3.58 -7.19 6.30
N ARG A 286 -3.46 -6.77 5.03
CA ARG A 286 -2.31 -7.14 4.18
C ARG A 286 -1.00 -6.57 4.70
N LEU A 287 -0.99 -5.29 5.10
CA LEU A 287 0.22 -4.64 5.62
C LEU A 287 0.73 -5.31 6.90
N ARG A 288 -0.17 -5.73 7.81
CA ARG A 288 0.21 -6.50 9.00
C ARG A 288 0.84 -7.84 8.64
N TRP A 289 0.24 -8.57 7.69
CA TRP A 289 0.80 -9.84 7.24
C TRP A 289 2.16 -9.64 6.57
N TRP A 290 2.29 -8.64 5.71
CA TRP A 290 3.56 -8.32 5.05
C TRP A 290 4.65 -7.93 6.07
N ASN A 291 4.31 -7.15 7.09
CA ASN A 291 5.23 -6.84 8.19
C ASN A 291 5.64 -8.08 8.98
N THR A 292 4.72 -9.04 9.17
CA THR A 292 5.05 -10.32 9.81
C THR A 292 6.06 -11.10 8.97
N ILE A 293 5.83 -11.18 7.65
CA ILE A 293 6.74 -11.80 6.69
C ILE A 293 8.11 -11.13 6.74
N VAL A 294 8.17 -9.80 6.66
CA VAL A 294 9.42 -9.04 6.75
C VAL A 294 10.12 -9.30 8.09
N GLY A 295 9.37 -9.36 9.19
CA GLY A 295 9.90 -9.62 10.53
C GLY A 295 10.65 -10.94 10.63
N TYR A 296 10.04 -12.05 10.20
CA TYR A 296 10.70 -13.36 10.33
C TYR A 296 11.71 -13.67 9.22
N THR A 297 11.65 -12.97 8.08
CA THR A 297 12.59 -13.14 6.97
C THR A 297 13.78 -12.19 7.07
N VAL A 298 13.56 -10.88 7.06
CA VAL A 298 14.65 -9.88 7.03
C VAL A 298 15.32 -9.77 8.39
N ASN A 299 14.53 -9.73 9.46
CA ASN A 299 15.02 -9.54 10.83
C ASN A 299 15.05 -10.83 11.66
N GLY A 300 14.74 -11.97 11.02
CA GLY A 300 14.52 -13.24 11.70
C GLY A 300 15.36 -14.39 11.13
N PRO A 301 15.12 -15.62 11.60
CA PRO A 301 15.94 -16.78 11.24
C PRO A 301 15.78 -17.22 9.78
N TYR A 302 14.74 -16.74 9.08
CA TYR A 302 14.42 -17.18 7.73
C TYR A 302 15.02 -16.28 6.63
N PHE A 303 16.03 -15.47 6.94
CA PHE A 303 16.71 -14.59 5.98
C PHE A 303 17.16 -15.33 4.72
N TRP A 304 17.91 -16.40 4.90
CA TRP A 304 18.47 -17.16 3.78
C TRP A 304 17.42 -18.07 3.15
N THR A 305 16.60 -18.72 3.94
CA THR A 305 15.84 -19.88 3.48
C THR A 305 14.39 -19.58 3.15
N GLY A 306 13.83 -18.51 3.72
CA GLY A 306 12.39 -18.40 3.91
C GLY A 306 11.84 -19.57 4.74
N LYS A 307 10.52 -19.61 4.92
CA LYS A 307 9.79 -20.75 5.50
C LYS A 307 9.78 -21.99 4.59
N GLY A 308 10.21 -21.84 3.33
CA GLY A 308 10.12 -22.90 2.33
C GLY A 308 8.78 -22.94 1.60
N PHE A 309 8.66 -23.89 0.68
CA PHE A 309 7.46 -24.14 -0.10
C PHE A 309 6.71 -25.35 0.46
N GLY A 310 5.38 -25.26 0.56
CA GLY A 310 4.56 -26.30 1.20
C GLY A 310 3.75 -25.83 2.41
N PRO A 311 4.31 -25.09 3.38
CA PRO A 311 3.52 -24.56 4.49
C PRO A 311 2.42 -23.61 3.99
N ASN A 312 1.26 -23.66 4.64
CA ASN A 312 0.22 -22.64 4.46
C ASN A 312 0.66 -21.37 5.20
N LEU A 313 1.03 -20.32 4.46
CA LEU A 313 1.55 -19.11 5.08
C LEU A 313 0.51 -18.44 5.99
N ALA A 314 -0.78 -18.41 5.63
CA ALA A 314 -1.80 -17.76 6.46
C ALA A 314 -1.98 -18.47 7.80
N GLU A 315 -1.97 -19.81 7.79
CA GLU A 315 -2.05 -20.60 9.02
C GLU A 315 -0.81 -20.42 9.88
N THR A 316 0.38 -20.52 9.28
CA THR A 316 1.64 -20.38 10.04
C THR A 316 1.94 -18.95 10.49
N ASP A 317 1.33 -17.94 9.87
CA ASP A 317 1.49 -16.52 10.22
C ASP A 317 0.34 -16.00 11.10
N GLY A 318 -0.72 -16.78 11.31
CA GLY A 318 -1.88 -16.36 12.11
C GLY A 318 -2.87 -15.43 11.39
N TYR A 319 -2.89 -15.44 10.06
CA TYR A 319 -3.77 -14.61 9.20
C TYR A 319 -4.86 -15.45 8.52
N VAL A 320 -5.46 -16.40 9.24
CA VAL A 320 -6.53 -17.25 8.70
C VAL A 320 -7.84 -16.46 8.63
N VAL A 321 -8.49 -16.48 7.45
CA VAL A 321 -9.80 -15.88 7.20
C VAL A 321 -10.70 -16.94 6.56
N GLY A 322 -11.97 -17.04 6.97
CA GLY A 322 -12.96 -17.90 6.32
C GLY A 322 -13.23 -19.27 6.98
N LEU A 323 -12.73 -19.53 8.20
CA LEU A 323 -13.07 -20.76 8.94
C LEU A 323 -14.57 -20.85 9.30
N GLU A 324 -15.26 -19.70 9.43
CA GLU A 324 -16.68 -19.62 9.75
C GLU A 324 -17.60 -20.07 8.59
N ASN A 325 -17.10 -20.12 7.35
CA ASN A 325 -17.86 -20.43 6.13
C ASN A 325 -17.46 -21.77 5.46
N GLY A 326 -16.58 -22.57 6.08
CA GLY A 326 -16.18 -23.89 5.56
C GLY A 326 -15.35 -23.88 4.25
N GLY A 327 -14.78 -22.73 3.86
CA GLY A 327 -13.96 -22.59 2.66
C GLY A 327 -12.47 -22.93 2.88
N PRO A 328 -11.69 -23.24 1.80
CA PRO A 328 -10.26 -23.49 1.92
C PRO A 328 -9.50 -22.24 2.37
N THR A 329 -8.59 -22.40 3.32
CA THR A 329 -7.77 -21.31 3.86
C THR A 329 -6.86 -20.72 2.78
N LEU A 330 -6.78 -19.38 2.75
CA LEU A 330 -5.85 -18.64 1.91
C LEU A 330 -4.41 -19.06 2.19
N ARG A 331 -3.57 -19.27 1.17
CA ARG A 331 -2.20 -19.79 1.35
C ARG A 331 -1.06 -18.80 1.11
N SER A 332 -1.37 -17.63 0.53
CA SER A 332 -0.37 -16.68 0.05
C SER A 332 -0.78 -15.23 0.40
N PRO A 333 0.20 -14.34 0.63
CA PRO A 333 0.00 -12.99 1.17
C PRO A 333 -0.62 -11.94 0.22
N HIS A 334 -1.20 -12.35 -0.90
CA HIS A 334 -1.69 -11.46 -1.96
C HIS A 334 -0.66 -10.43 -2.45
N SER A 335 0.58 -10.85 -2.57
CA SER A 335 1.64 -10.13 -3.26
C SER A 335 2.74 -11.11 -3.62
N ILE A 336 3.08 -11.19 -4.90
CA ILE A 336 4.14 -12.06 -5.40
C ILE A 336 5.49 -11.79 -4.72
N HIS A 337 5.77 -10.52 -4.42
CA HIS A 337 7.01 -10.13 -3.76
C HIS A 337 7.08 -10.70 -2.35
N MET A 338 5.97 -10.62 -1.61
CA MET A 338 5.87 -11.21 -0.28
C MET A 338 5.85 -12.73 -0.32
N THR A 339 5.28 -13.34 -1.36
CA THR A 339 5.35 -14.79 -1.60
C THR A 339 6.79 -15.25 -1.75
N TYR A 340 7.60 -14.58 -2.59
CA TYR A 340 9.03 -14.90 -2.72
C TYR A 340 9.78 -14.67 -1.42
N LEU A 341 9.56 -13.54 -0.74
CA LEU A 341 10.22 -13.25 0.54
C LEU A 341 9.92 -14.33 1.60
N ALA A 342 8.63 -14.61 1.83
CA ALA A 342 8.18 -15.58 2.83
C ALA A 342 8.69 -16.99 2.54
N ARG A 343 8.63 -17.46 1.29
CA ARG A 343 8.91 -18.87 0.94
C ARG A 343 10.37 -19.15 0.62
N SER A 344 11.08 -18.16 0.06
CA SER A 344 12.43 -18.35 -0.48
C SER A 344 13.48 -17.41 0.12
N GLY A 345 13.10 -16.62 1.13
CA GLY A 345 13.99 -15.71 1.85
C GLY A 345 14.36 -14.48 1.02
N VAL A 346 15.27 -13.68 1.58
CA VAL A 346 15.83 -12.49 0.92
C VAL A 346 16.55 -12.86 -0.40
N PRO A 347 17.33 -13.97 -0.50
CA PRO A 347 17.94 -14.36 -1.77
C PRO A 347 16.91 -14.63 -2.88
N GLY A 348 15.80 -15.29 -2.56
CA GLY A 348 14.76 -15.58 -3.55
C GLY A 348 14.00 -14.34 -4.01
N LEU A 349 13.70 -13.41 -3.09
CA LEU A 349 13.15 -12.10 -3.46
C LEU A 349 14.13 -11.32 -4.35
N ALA A 350 15.42 -11.30 -4.00
CA ALA A 350 16.44 -10.62 -4.79
C ALA A 350 16.55 -11.20 -6.21
N LEU A 351 16.54 -12.53 -6.35
CA LEU A 351 16.55 -13.21 -7.66
C LEU A 351 15.28 -12.91 -8.48
N TRP A 352 14.12 -12.84 -7.83
CA TRP A 352 12.86 -12.46 -8.48
C TRP A 352 12.93 -11.04 -9.04
N LEU A 353 13.28 -10.07 -8.20
CA LEU A 353 13.39 -8.66 -8.60
C LEU A 353 14.46 -8.48 -9.69
N LEU A 354 15.60 -9.16 -9.56
CA LEU A 354 16.67 -9.16 -10.55
C LEU A 354 16.19 -9.71 -11.90
N THR A 355 15.47 -10.84 -11.88
CA THR A 355 14.91 -11.45 -13.11
C THR A 355 13.96 -10.49 -13.81
N CYS A 356 13.04 -9.85 -13.09
CA CYS A 356 12.14 -8.84 -13.64
C CYS A 356 12.91 -7.64 -14.21
N ALA A 357 13.87 -7.10 -13.46
CA ALA A 357 14.64 -5.92 -13.86
C ALA A 357 15.49 -6.18 -15.10
N VAL A 358 16.25 -7.29 -15.13
CA VAL A 358 17.13 -7.65 -16.24
C VAL A 358 16.32 -7.98 -17.49
N TRP A 359 15.19 -8.68 -17.35
CA TRP A 359 14.30 -8.95 -18.49
C TRP A 359 13.69 -7.65 -19.05
N MET A 360 13.20 -6.76 -18.19
CA MET A 360 12.63 -5.48 -18.62
C MET A 360 13.67 -4.61 -19.31
N ALA A 361 14.89 -4.53 -18.76
CA ALA A 361 16.00 -3.82 -19.37
C ALA A 361 16.34 -4.38 -20.76
N ALA A 362 16.34 -5.71 -20.93
CA ALA A 362 16.56 -6.35 -22.23
C ALA A 362 15.45 -6.00 -23.25
N MET A 363 14.18 -5.98 -22.83
CA MET A 363 13.06 -5.60 -23.71
C MET A 363 13.14 -4.13 -24.12
N LEU A 364 13.45 -3.23 -23.18
CA LEU A 364 13.63 -1.80 -23.46
C LEU A 364 14.84 -1.56 -24.37
N ALA A 365 15.95 -2.26 -24.16
CA ALA A 365 17.12 -2.18 -25.03
C ALA A 365 16.79 -2.65 -26.46
N ALA A 366 16.05 -3.75 -26.61
CA ALA A 366 15.60 -4.26 -27.90
C ALA A 366 14.63 -3.28 -28.59
N PHE A 367 13.69 -2.71 -27.84
CA PHE A 367 12.78 -1.66 -28.29
C PHE A 367 13.51 -0.42 -28.80
N TRP A 368 14.42 0.15 -28.02
CA TRP A 368 15.19 1.33 -28.41
C TRP A 368 16.10 1.06 -29.60
N ARG A 369 16.67 -0.16 -29.70
CA ARG A 369 17.44 -0.57 -30.87
C ARG A 369 16.55 -0.65 -32.12
N ALA A 370 15.39 -1.28 -32.04
CA ALA A 370 14.41 -1.33 -33.14
C ALA A 370 13.97 0.06 -33.59
N ARG A 371 13.69 0.95 -32.62
CA ARG A 371 13.35 2.35 -32.91
C ARG A 371 14.46 3.09 -33.63
N ARG A 372 15.70 2.97 -33.18
CA ARG A 372 16.87 3.61 -33.83
C ARG A 372 17.09 3.13 -35.26
N MET A 373 16.72 1.88 -35.55
CA MET A 373 16.83 1.29 -36.90
C MET A 373 15.59 1.55 -37.76
N GLY A 374 14.54 2.15 -37.23
CA GLY A 374 13.28 2.35 -37.95
C GLY A 374 12.44 1.07 -38.15
N GLU A 375 12.78 -0.01 -37.44
CA GLU A 375 12.11 -1.31 -37.50
C GLU A 375 10.79 -1.28 -36.71
N ARG A 376 9.76 -0.65 -37.30
CA ARG A 376 8.46 -0.38 -36.64
C ARG A 376 7.77 -1.62 -36.09
N LYS A 377 7.84 -2.75 -36.80
CA LYS A 377 7.16 -3.98 -36.36
C LYS A 377 7.82 -4.55 -35.11
N TRP A 378 9.16 -4.52 -35.04
CA TRP A 378 9.92 -4.94 -33.88
C TRP A 378 9.74 -3.97 -32.71
N GLU A 379 9.78 -2.67 -32.97
CA GLU A 379 9.48 -1.61 -31.99
C GLU A 379 8.11 -1.85 -31.34
N SER A 380 7.05 -1.98 -32.15
CA SER A 380 5.70 -2.25 -31.66
C SER A 380 5.62 -3.56 -30.87
N PHE A 381 6.32 -4.61 -31.31
CA PHE A 381 6.30 -5.92 -30.67
C PHE A 381 6.95 -5.92 -29.29
N PHE A 382 8.14 -5.33 -29.15
CA PHE A 382 8.82 -5.25 -27.85
C PHE A 382 8.05 -4.38 -26.87
N LEU A 383 7.45 -3.28 -27.33
CA LEU A 383 6.57 -2.45 -26.50
C LEU A 383 5.34 -3.22 -26.02
N PHE A 384 4.69 -3.98 -26.92
CA PHE A 384 3.54 -4.82 -26.57
C PHE A 384 3.89 -5.87 -25.51
N ILE A 385 4.96 -6.64 -25.71
CA ILE A 385 5.37 -7.69 -24.76
C ILE A 385 5.78 -7.09 -23.41
N ALA A 386 6.54 -5.98 -23.41
CA ALA A 386 6.96 -5.31 -22.19
C ALA A 386 5.78 -4.77 -21.38
N CYS A 387 4.82 -4.08 -22.02
CA CYS A 387 3.63 -3.57 -21.34
C CYS A 387 2.73 -4.70 -20.81
N TYR A 388 2.61 -5.81 -21.55
CA TYR A 388 1.80 -6.95 -21.13
C TYR A 388 2.40 -7.62 -19.88
N VAL A 389 3.71 -7.87 -19.87
CA VAL A 389 4.39 -8.42 -18.70
C VAL A 389 4.36 -7.45 -17.51
N ALA A 390 4.56 -6.15 -17.75
CA ALA A 390 4.46 -5.13 -16.70
C ALA A 390 3.08 -5.12 -16.05
N SER A 391 2.01 -5.26 -16.85
CA SER A 391 0.64 -5.37 -16.35
C SER A 391 0.46 -6.55 -15.40
N ILE A 392 0.99 -7.73 -15.76
CA ILE A 392 0.93 -8.93 -14.90
C ILE A 392 1.73 -8.73 -13.60
N VAL A 393 2.91 -8.10 -13.65
CA VAL A 393 3.71 -7.83 -12.44
C VAL A 393 3.00 -6.83 -11.50
N ILE A 394 2.35 -5.81 -12.07
CA ILE A 394 1.55 -4.85 -11.29
C ILE A 394 0.38 -5.58 -10.61
N ASP A 395 -0.37 -6.39 -11.36
CA ASP A 395 -1.47 -7.19 -10.81
C ASP A 395 -0.99 -8.13 -9.70
N ALA A 396 0.06 -8.91 -9.97
CA ALA A 396 0.66 -9.85 -9.02
C ALA A 396 1.24 -9.16 -7.77
N SER A 397 1.47 -7.85 -7.79
CA SER A 397 1.90 -7.11 -6.59
C SER A 397 0.77 -6.95 -5.57
N PHE A 398 -0.49 -7.09 -6.01
CA PHE A 398 -1.71 -6.91 -5.21
C PHE A 398 -2.70 -8.07 -5.30
N ASP A 399 -2.38 -9.16 -5.99
CA ASP A 399 -3.21 -10.37 -6.06
C ASP A 399 -2.35 -11.63 -6.10
N VAL A 400 -2.94 -12.77 -5.78
CA VAL A 400 -2.34 -14.11 -5.95
C VAL A 400 -2.41 -14.55 -7.42
N ALA A 401 -1.83 -13.74 -8.30
CA ALA A 401 -1.92 -13.89 -9.75
C ALA A 401 -0.96 -14.95 -10.29
N LEU A 402 0.27 -15.00 -9.76
CA LEU A 402 1.35 -15.88 -10.26
C LEU A 402 1.46 -17.17 -9.43
N GLU A 403 0.74 -17.27 -8.33
CA GLU A 403 0.61 -18.46 -7.49
C GLU A 403 -0.35 -19.50 -8.10
N GLY A 404 -1.11 -19.12 -9.13
CA GLY A 404 -1.97 -19.99 -9.91
C GLY A 404 -1.59 -19.99 -11.40
N PRO A 405 -1.94 -21.06 -12.16
CA PRO A 405 -1.56 -21.19 -13.57
C PRO A 405 -2.20 -20.13 -14.50
N MET A 406 -3.29 -19.49 -14.06
CA MET A 406 -4.13 -18.57 -14.86
C MET A 406 -3.32 -17.42 -15.44
N LEU A 407 -2.47 -16.77 -14.63
CA LEU A 407 -1.52 -15.77 -15.10
C LEU A 407 -0.08 -16.25 -15.09
N ALA A 408 0.30 -17.24 -14.27
CA ALA A 408 1.67 -17.75 -14.25
C ALA A 408 2.11 -18.35 -15.59
N ILE A 409 1.26 -19.16 -16.23
CA ILE A 409 1.60 -19.76 -17.54
C ILE A 409 1.69 -18.67 -18.61
N PRO A 410 0.72 -17.75 -18.77
CA PRO A 410 0.87 -16.61 -19.66
C PRO A 410 2.10 -15.75 -19.39
N PHE A 411 2.40 -15.45 -18.13
CA PHE A 411 3.55 -14.66 -17.71
C PHE A 411 4.86 -15.28 -18.17
N TRP A 412 5.13 -16.53 -17.78
CA TRP A 412 6.39 -17.20 -18.12
C TRP A 412 6.51 -17.47 -19.62
N THR A 413 5.38 -17.71 -20.30
CA THR A 413 5.33 -17.80 -21.77
C THR A 413 5.75 -16.47 -22.42
N LEU A 414 5.21 -15.33 -21.96
CA LEU A 414 5.56 -14.00 -22.47
C LEU A 414 7.03 -13.65 -22.21
N ILE A 415 7.56 -14.02 -21.04
CA ILE A 415 8.98 -13.88 -20.70
C ILE A 415 9.85 -14.60 -21.76
N GLY A 416 9.54 -15.86 -22.06
CA GLY A 416 10.26 -16.64 -23.07
C GLY A 416 10.11 -16.11 -24.49
N ILE A 417 8.90 -15.69 -24.87
CA ILE A 417 8.64 -15.04 -26.16
C ILE A 417 9.51 -13.78 -26.30
N GLY A 418 9.60 -12.95 -25.26
CA GLY A 418 10.43 -11.76 -25.23
C GLY A 418 11.91 -12.07 -25.46
N ILE A 419 12.47 -13.02 -24.69
CA ILE A 419 13.87 -13.44 -24.81
C ILE A 419 14.15 -14.00 -26.21
N GLY A 420 13.35 -14.94 -26.68
CA GLY A 420 13.51 -15.55 -28.01
C GLY A 420 13.40 -14.53 -29.14
N ALA A 421 12.42 -13.62 -29.06
CA ALA A 421 12.24 -12.52 -30.01
C ALA A 421 13.45 -11.56 -30.03
N ALA A 422 14.00 -11.22 -28.85
CA ALA A 422 15.19 -10.38 -28.76
C ALA A 422 16.44 -11.07 -29.34
N MET A 423 16.59 -12.38 -29.15
CA MET A 423 17.67 -13.16 -29.76
C MET A 423 17.57 -13.20 -31.28
N ILE A 424 16.38 -13.51 -31.82
CA ILE A 424 16.09 -13.49 -33.27
C ILE A 424 16.41 -12.11 -33.85
N PHE A 425 15.91 -11.06 -33.19
CA PHE A 425 16.13 -9.69 -33.63
C PHE A 425 17.61 -9.32 -33.64
N ARG A 426 18.36 -9.66 -32.58
CA ARG A 426 19.81 -9.44 -32.51
C ARG A 426 20.55 -10.16 -33.63
N ALA A 427 20.18 -11.41 -33.93
CA ALA A 427 20.77 -12.19 -35.01
C ALA A 427 20.47 -11.57 -36.39
N GLN A 428 19.23 -11.14 -36.64
CA GLN A 428 18.85 -10.45 -37.88
C GLN A 428 19.66 -9.16 -38.08
N VAL A 429 19.85 -8.38 -37.01
CA VAL A 429 20.62 -7.14 -37.09
C VAL A 429 22.10 -7.40 -37.29
N ALA A 430 22.66 -8.45 -36.68
CA ALA A 430 24.06 -8.83 -36.87
C ALA A 430 24.36 -9.33 -38.29
N ALA A 431 23.36 -9.83 -39.02
CA ALA A 431 23.49 -10.28 -40.40
C ALA A 431 23.41 -9.15 -41.44
N LEU A 432 23.12 -7.91 -41.03
CA LEU A 432 23.10 -6.76 -41.95
C LEU A 432 24.52 -6.28 -42.29
N PRO A 433 24.80 -5.87 -43.55
CA PRO A 433 26.08 -5.31 -43.93
C PRO A 433 26.46 -4.08 -43.07
N PRO A 434 27.76 -3.91 -42.72
CA PRO A 434 28.21 -2.81 -41.86
C PRO A 434 27.89 -1.41 -42.41
N ASP A 435 27.72 -1.28 -43.73
CA ASP A 435 27.45 -0.01 -44.41
C ASP A 435 25.95 0.31 -44.59
N THR A 436 25.05 -0.44 -43.96
CA THR A 436 23.61 -0.13 -44.03
C THR A 436 23.37 1.20 -43.29
N PRO A 437 23.02 2.31 -43.96
CA PRO A 437 22.93 3.60 -43.31
C PRO A 437 21.79 3.57 -42.28
N PHE A 438 22.14 3.62 -41.00
CA PHE A 438 21.20 3.96 -39.95
C PHE A 438 20.63 5.32 -40.30
N ARG A 439 19.35 5.37 -40.70
CA ARG A 439 18.62 6.63 -40.88
C ARG A 439 17.98 6.97 -39.53
N PRO A 440 18.63 7.73 -38.63
CA PRO A 440 17.93 8.29 -37.49
C PRO A 440 16.83 9.20 -38.06
N ARG A 441 15.59 8.78 -37.89
CA ARG A 441 14.46 9.63 -38.26
C ARG A 441 14.48 10.81 -37.30
N ARG A 442 14.57 12.04 -37.81
CA ARG A 442 14.37 13.28 -37.02
C ARG A 442 13.11 13.09 -36.18
N VAL A 443 13.29 13.05 -34.86
CA VAL A 443 12.19 13.12 -33.90
C VAL A 443 11.55 14.49 -34.13
N ARG A 444 10.40 14.51 -34.84
CA ARG A 444 9.59 15.73 -34.94
C ARG A 444 9.08 16.03 -33.53
N GLY A 445 9.70 17.01 -32.88
CA GLY A 445 9.18 17.69 -31.71
C GLY A 445 9.11 16.82 -30.46
N MET A 446 10.26 16.42 -29.94
CA MET A 446 10.40 16.26 -28.49
C MET A 446 11.38 17.36 -28.08
N SER A 447 10.84 18.54 -27.73
CA SER A 447 11.66 19.56 -27.07
C SER A 447 12.25 18.91 -25.81
N LEU A 448 13.49 19.28 -25.47
CA LEU A 448 14.15 18.83 -24.25
C LEU A 448 13.32 19.09 -22.96
N GLY A 449 12.20 19.80 -23.04
CA GLY A 449 11.22 19.94 -21.94
C GLY A 449 10.45 18.66 -21.58
N ALA A 450 10.41 17.61 -22.43
CA ALA A 450 9.64 16.39 -22.13
C ALA A 450 10.38 15.38 -21.23
N LEU A 451 11.71 15.48 -21.09
CA LEU A 451 12.47 14.72 -20.07
C LEU A 451 12.38 15.38 -18.68
N ALA A 452 12.07 16.69 -18.62
CA ALA A 452 11.71 17.38 -17.37
C ALA A 452 10.27 17.04 -16.91
N GLY A 453 9.42 16.53 -17.82
CA GLY A 453 8.04 16.13 -17.53
C GLY A 453 7.88 14.88 -16.65
N LEU A 454 8.92 14.07 -16.50
CA LEU A 454 8.92 12.89 -15.62
C LEU A 454 9.46 13.19 -14.21
N ALA A 455 9.99 14.41 -13.98
CA ALA A 455 10.27 14.94 -12.65
C ALA A 455 9.08 15.76 -12.09
N LEU A 456 8.00 15.95 -12.87
CA LEU A 456 6.82 16.75 -12.52
C LEU A 456 5.66 15.94 -11.92
N LEU A 457 5.89 14.68 -11.53
CA LEU A 457 4.98 13.88 -10.70
C LEU A 457 5.52 13.64 -9.28
N ALA A 458 6.64 14.27 -8.92
CA ALA A 458 6.95 14.47 -7.52
C ALA A 458 6.10 15.65 -7.01
N PRO A 459 5.34 15.51 -5.91
CA PRO A 459 4.59 16.62 -5.34
C PRO A 459 5.60 17.66 -4.83
N TRP A 460 5.68 18.79 -5.50
CA TRP A 460 6.37 19.97 -5.01
C TRP A 460 5.39 21.08 -4.64
N PRO A 461 5.77 21.90 -3.66
CA PRO A 461 4.86 22.48 -2.68
C PRO A 461 4.11 23.71 -3.22
N ALA A 462 3.06 24.05 -2.50
CA ALA A 462 2.26 25.25 -2.72
C ALA A 462 3.10 26.54 -2.82
N ALA A 463 2.53 27.52 -3.51
CA ALA A 463 3.04 28.87 -3.74
C ALA A 463 3.55 29.58 -2.46
N PRO A 464 4.45 30.57 -2.58
CA PRO A 464 5.31 31.00 -1.48
C PRO A 464 4.49 31.73 -0.42
N ALA A 465 4.46 31.15 0.79
CA ALA A 465 4.18 31.90 1.99
C ALA A 465 5.33 32.89 2.23
N ARG A 466 4.99 34.07 2.74
CA ARG A 466 5.92 35.14 3.08
C ARG A 466 7.10 34.61 3.89
N ALA A 467 8.28 35.16 3.58
CA ALA A 467 9.54 34.87 4.26
C ALA A 467 9.40 34.99 5.79
N GLU A 468 9.43 33.83 6.45
CA GLU A 468 9.74 33.68 7.86
C GLU A 468 11.19 33.20 7.96
N GLU A 469 11.93 33.73 8.94
CA GLU A 469 13.36 33.49 9.17
C GLU A 469 13.78 32.02 8.92
N SER A 470 14.87 31.84 8.16
CA SER A 470 15.36 30.53 7.75
C SER A 470 15.79 29.68 8.95
N ARG A 471 14.88 28.87 9.49
CA ARG A 471 15.21 27.80 10.45
C ARG A 471 16.09 26.76 9.76
N ARG A 472 17.02 26.15 10.52
CA ARG A 472 17.89 25.10 10.00
C ARG A 472 17.07 23.82 9.83
N THR A 473 16.96 23.34 8.59
CA THR A 473 16.23 22.12 8.26
C THR A 473 17.12 20.88 8.41
N VAL A 474 16.58 19.79 8.96
CA VAL A 474 17.22 18.47 9.08
C VAL A 474 16.25 17.40 8.58
N SER A 475 16.73 16.47 7.75
CA SER A 475 15.93 15.36 7.23
C SER A 475 16.76 14.08 7.09
N ASP A 476 16.13 12.93 7.34
CA ASP A 476 16.69 11.60 7.11
C ASP A 476 15.57 10.63 6.72
N PRO A 477 15.30 10.42 5.41
CA PRO A 477 14.22 9.53 4.97
C PRO A 477 14.40 8.05 5.32
N SER A 478 15.56 7.64 5.82
CA SER A 478 15.91 6.25 6.14
C SER A 478 15.96 5.95 7.64
N GLY A 479 15.89 6.97 8.49
CA GLY A 479 16.09 6.84 9.93
C GLY A 479 15.56 8.05 10.73
N PRO A 480 15.91 8.15 12.02
CA PRO A 480 15.54 9.29 12.84
C PRO A 480 16.29 10.57 12.44
N CYS A 481 15.61 11.72 12.41
CA CYS A 481 16.24 12.98 12.01
C CYS A 481 17.28 13.49 13.02
N LEU A 482 17.07 13.24 14.32
CA LEU A 482 18.02 13.60 15.36
C LEU A 482 18.05 12.51 16.44
N VAL A 483 19.26 12.08 16.82
CA VAL A 483 19.47 11.09 17.89
C VAL A 483 20.37 11.70 18.97
N LEU A 484 19.86 11.72 20.19
CA LEU A 484 20.56 12.09 21.41
C LEU A 484 20.71 10.83 22.27
N ARG A 485 21.94 10.36 22.43
CA ARG A 485 22.24 9.15 23.20
C ARG A 485 23.33 9.47 24.21
N ASP A 486 23.10 9.12 25.47
CA ASP A 486 24.06 9.35 26.56
C ASP A 486 24.45 10.82 26.75
N VAL A 487 23.55 11.76 26.45
CA VAL A 487 23.84 13.20 26.58
C VAL A 487 23.33 13.75 27.90
N SER A 488 23.97 14.81 28.38
CA SER A 488 23.50 15.56 29.54
C SER A 488 23.59 17.06 29.31
N ASP A 489 22.67 17.82 29.90
CA ASP A 489 22.66 19.28 29.89
C ASP A 489 22.65 19.86 28.47
N ARG A 490 21.58 19.55 27.73
CA ARG A 490 21.45 19.95 26.32
C ARG A 490 20.09 20.57 26.03
N THR A 491 20.12 21.64 25.24
CA THR A 491 18.93 22.26 24.68
C THR A 491 18.98 22.11 23.17
N ILE A 492 17.93 21.53 22.59
CA ILE A 492 17.72 21.48 21.14
C ILE A 492 16.57 22.42 20.81
N GLU A 493 16.83 23.36 19.91
CA GLU A 493 15.85 24.39 19.59
C GLU A 493 15.91 24.93 18.16
N ASN A 494 14.80 25.50 17.71
CA ASN A 494 14.68 26.26 16.46
C ASN A 494 15.03 25.47 15.18
N LEU A 495 14.72 24.17 15.15
CA LEU A 495 14.91 23.30 13.99
C LEU A 495 13.59 22.98 13.28
N ASP A 496 13.68 22.73 11.98
CA ASP A 496 12.62 22.11 11.18
C ASP A 496 13.07 20.69 10.80
N LEU A 497 12.37 19.68 11.32
CA LEU A 497 12.71 18.27 11.18
C LEU A 497 11.66 17.59 10.30
N GLY A 498 12.07 17.04 9.15
CA GLY A 498 11.19 16.27 8.28
C GLY A 498 11.51 16.39 6.79
N PRO A 499 11.26 15.33 5.98
CA PRO A 499 10.75 14.02 6.40
C PRO A 499 11.80 13.16 7.11
N CYS A 500 11.34 12.31 8.04
CA CYS A 500 12.17 11.36 8.78
C CYS A 500 11.65 9.93 8.55
N GLY A 501 12.51 8.97 8.24
CA GLY A 501 12.14 7.55 8.04
C GLY A 501 11.81 6.84 9.35
N GLY A 502 12.36 7.32 10.46
CA GLY A 502 12.04 6.94 11.84
C GLY A 502 11.42 8.11 12.61
N GLU A 503 11.91 8.37 13.81
CA GLU A 503 11.45 9.42 14.71
C GLU A 503 11.96 10.80 14.30
N GLY A 504 11.25 11.86 14.69
CA GLY A 504 11.77 13.23 14.52
C GLY A 504 12.98 13.46 15.42
N VAL A 505 12.80 13.23 16.72
CA VAL A 505 13.86 13.27 17.73
C VAL A 505 13.82 12.01 18.58
N ARG A 506 14.95 11.31 18.69
CA ARG A 506 15.14 10.16 19.56
C ARG A 506 16.09 10.52 20.70
N ILE A 507 15.65 10.36 21.94
CA ILE A 507 16.41 10.63 23.16
C ILE A 507 16.55 9.36 23.97
N GLU A 508 17.77 8.88 24.20
CA GLU A 508 18.04 7.63 24.89
C GLU A 508 19.05 7.85 26.01
N ARG A 509 18.75 7.32 27.20
CA ARG A 509 19.68 7.27 28.35
C ARG A 509 20.33 8.63 28.68
N SER A 510 19.56 9.70 28.57
CA SER A 510 20.05 11.08 28.68
C SER A 510 19.50 11.78 29.92
N ARG A 511 20.14 12.89 30.32
CA ARG A 511 19.75 13.68 31.50
C ARG A 511 19.63 15.16 31.22
N ASN A 512 18.66 15.84 31.82
CA ASN A 512 18.51 17.29 31.73
C ASN A 512 18.54 17.80 30.26
N VAL A 513 17.60 17.30 29.46
CA VAL A 513 17.48 17.64 28.03
C VAL A 513 16.21 18.47 27.80
N THR A 514 16.35 19.59 27.10
CA THR A 514 15.23 20.43 26.68
C THR A 514 15.06 20.38 25.16
N ILE A 515 13.86 20.02 24.70
CA ILE A 515 13.45 20.06 23.29
C ILE A 515 12.41 21.17 23.13
N ARG A 516 12.78 22.25 22.44
CA ARG A 516 11.92 23.44 22.36
C ARG A 516 11.81 24.09 20.99
N ASN A 517 10.63 24.62 20.65
CA ASN A 517 10.40 25.37 19.40
C ASN A 517 10.86 24.62 18.14
N LEU A 518 10.64 23.30 18.10
CA LEU A 518 10.87 22.50 16.91
C LEU A 518 9.60 22.40 16.07
N THR A 519 9.76 22.41 14.75
CA THR A 519 8.74 21.90 13.83
C THR A 519 9.14 20.49 13.44
N ILE A 520 8.27 19.51 13.65
CA ILE A 520 8.51 18.10 13.34
C ILE A 520 7.38 17.62 12.44
N ARG A 521 7.72 17.09 11.27
CA ARG A 521 6.73 16.65 10.29
C ARG A 521 7.16 15.42 9.53
N ASP A 522 6.17 14.66 9.06
CA ASP A 522 6.37 13.57 8.12
C ASP A 522 7.38 12.52 8.63
N THR A 523 7.22 12.09 9.89
CA THR A 523 8.06 11.04 10.50
C THR A 523 7.49 9.66 10.18
N GLY A 524 8.33 8.64 10.03
CA GLY A 524 7.91 7.24 9.86
C GLY A 524 7.43 6.60 11.18
N ASP A 525 7.87 7.15 12.31
CA ASP A 525 7.55 6.71 13.67
C ASP A 525 7.11 7.91 14.55
N VAL A 526 7.37 7.88 15.87
CA VAL A 526 7.00 8.92 16.84
C VAL A 526 7.68 10.26 16.51
N GLY A 527 6.98 11.38 16.68
CA GLY A 527 7.56 12.71 16.53
C GLY A 527 8.74 12.95 17.49
N ILE A 528 8.54 12.73 18.79
CA ILE A 528 9.59 12.76 19.81
C ILE A 528 9.51 11.50 20.66
N TYR A 529 10.56 10.69 20.64
CA TYR A 529 10.70 9.49 21.44
C TYR A 529 11.76 9.67 22.52
N VAL A 530 11.39 9.37 23.77
CA VAL A 530 12.27 9.45 24.95
C VAL A 530 12.31 8.09 25.62
N GLU A 531 13.50 7.55 25.83
CA GLU A 531 13.70 6.24 26.46
C GLU A 531 14.77 6.30 27.55
N GLY A 532 14.47 5.71 28.71
CA GLY A 532 15.44 5.53 29.79
C GLY A 532 16.10 6.82 30.29
N SER A 533 15.42 7.96 30.21
CA SER A 533 15.99 9.29 30.44
C SER A 533 15.40 9.97 31.69
N ASP A 534 16.11 10.97 32.20
CA ASP A 534 15.82 11.66 33.47
C ASP A 534 15.86 13.19 33.30
N GLY A 535 14.76 13.88 33.60
CA GLY A 535 14.70 15.33 33.46
C GLY A 535 14.65 15.75 31.99
N VAL A 536 13.56 15.42 31.29
CA VAL A 536 13.37 15.80 29.88
C VAL A 536 12.19 16.76 29.76
N THR A 537 12.45 17.97 29.27
CA THR A 537 11.41 18.97 29.00
C THR A 537 11.14 19.06 27.50
N ILE A 538 9.91 18.79 27.09
CA ILE A 538 9.44 18.91 25.71
C ILE A 538 8.43 20.03 25.66
N GLU A 539 8.82 21.18 25.11
CA GLU A 539 8.00 22.38 25.14
C GLU A 539 7.86 23.12 23.81
N GLU A 540 6.69 23.69 23.54
CA GLU A 540 6.51 24.65 22.43
C GLU A 540 6.83 24.08 21.05
N ASN A 541 6.72 22.76 20.87
CA ASN A 541 6.96 22.11 19.59
C ASN A 541 5.67 22.00 18.78
N ARG A 542 5.81 22.05 17.45
CA ARG A 542 4.75 21.76 16.50
C ARG A 542 5.05 20.42 15.83
N ILE A 543 4.20 19.43 16.07
CA ILE A 543 4.36 18.07 15.56
C ILE A 543 3.15 17.77 14.68
N ASP A 544 3.37 17.39 13.43
CA ASP A 544 2.30 17.14 12.46
C ASP A 544 2.59 15.90 11.62
N ASN A 545 1.56 15.13 11.26
CA ASN A 545 1.66 13.96 10.38
C ASN A 545 2.73 12.93 10.82
N THR A 546 2.71 12.55 12.10
CA THR A 546 3.63 11.57 12.72
C THR A 546 2.89 10.27 13.06
N LEU A 547 3.58 9.16 13.29
CA LEU A 547 2.90 7.89 13.68
C LEU A 547 2.20 8.04 15.04
N SER A 548 2.94 8.56 16.03
CA SER A 548 2.45 9.11 17.30
C SER A 548 3.15 10.44 17.56
N GLY A 549 2.56 11.32 18.38
CA GLY A 549 3.14 12.63 18.66
C GLY A 549 4.41 12.55 19.52
N ILE A 550 4.23 12.27 20.81
CA ILE A 550 5.30 12.21 21.80
C ILE A 550 5.16 10.93 22.60
N ARG A 551 6.24 10.17 22.77
CA ARG A 551 6.25 8.97 23.62
C ARG A 551 7.45 8.98 24.55
N ALA A 552 7.19 8.79 25.84
CA ALA A 552 8.22 8.56 26.85
C ALA A 552 8.11 7.14 27.39
N LEU A 553 9.18 6.37 27.29
CA LEU A 553 9.30 4.99 27.74
C LEU A 553 10.29 4.89 28.90
N SER A 554 9.88 4.26 30.00
CA SER A 554 10.74 3.88 31.12
C SER A 554 11.64 5.03 31.63
N SER A 555 11.06 6.22 31.74
CA SER A 555 11.77 7.48 32.06
C SER A 555 11.22 8.14 33.34
N THR A 556 11.89 9.19 33.82
CA THR A 556 11.47 9.99 34.99
C THR A 556 11.73 11.48 34.77
N GLY A 557 11.04 12.35 35.50
CA GLY A 557 11.17 13.81 35.31
C GLY A 557 10.82 14.29 33.90
N VAL A 558 9.82 13.71 33.23
CA VAL A 558 9.41 14.07 31.87
C VAL A 558 8.26 15.07 31.88
N GLU A 559 8.51 16.28 31.38
CA GLU A 559 7.51 17.34 31.26
C GLU A 559 7.18 17.63 29.79
N VAL A 560 5.92 17.42 29.41
CA VAL A 560 5.40 17.72 28.06
C VAL A 560 4.43 18.89 28.16
N ARG A 561 4.83 20.08 27.69
CA ARG A 561 3.99 21.28 27.82
C ARG A 561 3.96 22.23 26.64
N CYS A 562 2.83 22.90 26.42
CA CYS A 562 2.70 23.90 25.36
C CYS A 562 3.00 23.39 23.93
N ASN A 563 2.88 22.08 23.67
CA ASN A 563 3.09 21.53 22.33
C ASN A 563 1.78 21.53 21.53
N SER A 564 1.88 21.60 20.21
CA SER A 564 0.79 21.37 19.27
C SER A 564 1.07 20.09 18.51
N VAL A 565 0.24 19.07 18.69
CA VAL A 565 0.29 17.79 17.97
C VAL A 565 -0.91 17.70 17.05
N ARG A 566 -0.67 17.46 15.76
CA ARG A 566 -1.72 17.36 14.74
C ARG A 566 -1.65 16.06 13.96
N ASN A 567 -2.82 15.51 13.65
CA ASN A 567 -3.01 14.44 12.67
C ASN A 567 -2.05 13.25 12.85
N VAL A 568 -1.99 12.68 14.06
CA VAL A 568 -1.23 11.44 14.29
C VAL A 568 -1.86 10.28 13.54
N ARG A 569 -1.03 9.46 12.90
CA ARG A 569 -1.49 8.48 11.92
C ARG A 569 -2.02 7.21 12.55
N GLY A 570 -1.47 6.75 13.68
CA GLY A 570 -1.81 5.43 14.25
C GLY A 570 -1.67 4.30 13.21
N PRO A 571 -2.41 3.18 13.31
CA PRO A 571 -3.34 2.82 14.39
C PRO A 571 -2.64 2.12 15.57
N ILE A 572 -3.43 1.65 16.55
CA ILE A 572 -3.00 0.88 17.73
C ILE A 572 -1.87 -0.13 17.41
N PRO A 573 -0.82 -0.22 18.24
CA PRO A 573 -0.62 0.47 19.52
C PRO A 573 -0.17 1.92 19.43
N ALA A 574 0.01 2.48 18.22
CA ALA A 574 0.41 3.87 18.01
C ALA A 574 -0.82 4.79 17.77
N GLY A 575 -0.59 6.10 17.63
CA GLY A 575 -1.64 7.10 17.40
C GLY A 575 -1.97 7.96 18.62
N GLN A 576 -1.16 7.94 19.67
CA GLN A 576 -1.30 8.85 20.80
C GLN A 576 -0.72 10.22 20.46
N PHE A 577 -1.33 11.30 20.94
CA PHE A 577 -0.65 12.61 20.91
C PHE A 577 0.48 12.63 21.93
N VAL A 578 0.21 12.10 23.13
CA VAL A 578 1.24 11.88 24.16
C VAL A 578 1.03 10.53 24.83
N GLN A 579 2.07 9.70 24.88
CA GLN A 579 2.06 8.45 25.65
C GLN A 579 3.19 8.43 26.67
N PHE A 580 2.83 8.16 27.93
CA PHE A 580 3.78 7.75 28.95
C PHE A 580 3.65 6.25 29.17
N ASP A 581 4.70 5.51 28.82
CA ASP A 581 4.83 4.08 28.97
C ASP A 581 5.85 3.78 30.08
N LYS A 582 5.38 3.27 31.22
CA LYS A 582 6.20 2.95 32.39
C LYS A 582 7.03 4.15 32.89
N VAL A 583 6.50 5.37 32.77
CA VAL A 583 7.11 6.58 33.34
C VAL A 583 6.81 6.62 34.84
N LYS A 584 7.86 6.82 35.66
CA LYS A 584 7.77 6.67 37.12
C LYS A 584 8.45 7.80 37.86
N GLY A 585 8.04 8.01 39.10
CA GLY A 585 8.68 8.96 40.01
C GLY A 585 8.14 10.39 39.90
N PRO A 586 8.80 11.37 40.51
CA PRO A 586 8.32 12.74 40.56
C PRO A 586 8.64 13.52 39.27
N GLY A 587 8.03 14.70 39.13
CA GLY A 587 8.38 15.64 38.05
C GLY A 587 7.90 15.24 36.67
N ASN A 588 6.91 14.35 36.59
CA ASN A 588 6.29 13.93 35.33
C ASN A 588 4.96 14.67 35.12
N GLY A 589 4.73 15.20 33.92
CA GLY A 589 3.48 15.93 33.64
C GLY A 589 3.22 16.22 32.17
N ILE A 590 1.94 16.34 31.82
CA ILE A 590 1.46 16.64 30.46
C ILE A 590 0.49 17.81 30.58
N SER A 591 0.90 19.02 30.23
CA SER A 591 0.05 20.19 30.45
C SER A 591 0.01 21.21 29.31
N CYS A 592 -1.12 21.88 29.15
CA CYS A 592 -1.24 22.99 28.19
C CYS A 592 -0.91 22.61 26.74
N ASN A 593 -1.04 21.33 26.36
CA ASN A 593 -0.83 20.90 24.98
C ASN A 593 -2.14 20.98 24.19
N ILE A 594 -2.02 21.15 22.88
CA ILE A 594 -3.12 21.11 21.92
C ILE A 594 -2.93 19.88 21.05
N GLY A 595 -3.86 18.94 21.11
CA GLY A 595 -3.96 17.78 20.25
C GLY A 595 -5.15 17.93 19.31
N GLU A 596 -4.91 17.95 18.00
CA GLU A 596 -5.98 18.13 17.01
C GLU A 596 -5.90 17.06 15.92
N ASN A 597 -7.00 16.40 15.64
CA ASN A 597 -7.13 15.54 14.47
C ASN A 597 -8.21 16.09 13.55
N GLU A 598 -7.84 16.36 12.31
CA GLU A 598 -8.81 16.60 11.27
C GLU A 598 -9.46 15.26 10.86
N PRO A 599 -10.80 15.18 10.77
CA PRO A 599 -11.47 13.96 10.35
C PRO A 599 -10.90 13.40 9.04
N GLY A 600 -10.40 12.16 9.08
CA GLY A 600 -9.81 11.48 7.92
C GLY A 600 -8.34 11.81 7.63
N ARG A 601 -7.67 12.66 8.42
CA ARG A 601 -6.22 12.94 8.31
C ARG A 601 -5.37 12.04 9.20
N GLY A 602 -5.84 11.71 10.39
CA GLY A 602 -5.18 10.80 11.33
C GLY A 602 -6.15 9.80 11.94
N VAL A 603 -5.60 8.73 12.55
CA VAL A 603 -6.34 7.70 13.27
C VAL A 603 -5.82 7.68 14.71
N PRO A 604 -6.10 8.72 15.51
CA PRO A 604 -5.66 8.77 16.89
C PRO A 604 -6.26 7.61 17.69
N GLU A 605 -5.42 7.03 18.53
CA GLU A 605 -5.80 6.07 19.56
C GLU A 605 -6.25 6.86 20.80
N ASP A 606 -5.73 6.56 21.99
CA ASP A 606 -5.87 7.44 23.13
C ASP A 606 -5.09 8.73 22.87
N ALA A 607 -5.74 9.88 22.82
CA ALA A 607 -5.05 11.15 22.65
C ALA A 607 -3.94 11.34 23.71
N ILE A 608 -4.22 10.97 24.97
CA ILE A 608 -3.21 10.84 26.02
C ILE A 608 -3.36 9.48 26.72
N SER A 609 -2.31 8.66 26.73
CA SER A 609 -2.28 7.38 27.44
C SER A 609 -1.19 7.34 28.51
N LEU A 610 -1.55 6.91 29.71
CA LEU A 610 -0.65 6.65 30.84
C LEU A 610 -0.55 5.14 31.10
N PHE A 611 0.17 4.44 30.23
CA PHE A 611 0.37 3.00 30.29
C PHE A 611 1.39 2.62 31.38
N GLN A 612 0.94 1.88 32.39
CA GLN A 612 1.74 1.38 33.51
C GLN A 612 2.60 2.46 34.20
N SER A 613 2.16 3.71 34.11
CA SER A 613 2.87 4.88 34.61
C SER A 613 2.41 5.22 36.02
N ARG A 614 3.31 5.74 36.86
CA ARG A 614 2.99 6.04 38.27
C ARG A 614 3.72 7.27 38.80
N GLY A 615 2.95 8.19 39.38
CA GLY A 615 3.47 9.27 40.19
C GLY A 615 3.80 8.80 41.61
N GLU A 616 3.90 9.76 42.51
CA GLU A 616 4.14 9.55 43.94
C GLU A 616 3.06 10.23 44.78
N PRO A 617 2.83 9.81 46.03
CA PRO A 617 2.01 10.55 46.97
C PRO A 617 2.42 12.03 47.04
N GLY A 618 1.47 12.95 46.81
CA GLY A 618 1.72 14.39 46.79
C GLY A 618 2.44 14.91 45.54
N ARG A 619 2.92 14.02 44.65
CA ARG A 619 3.56 14.36 43.37
C ARG A 619 3.00 13.45 42.25
N PRO A 620 1.70 13.57 41.93
CA PRO A 620 1.08 12.74 40.90
C PRO A 620 1.61 13.10 39.51
N ILE A 621 1.40 12.21 38.53
CA ILE A 621 1.51 12.59 37.12
C ILE A 621 0.30 13.45 36.78
N LEU A 622 0.52 14.74 36.53
CA LEU A 622 -0.54 15.70 36.27
C LEU A 622 -0.76 15.89 34.76
N VAL A 623 -1.92 15.49 34.28
CA VAL A 623 -2.45 15.76 32.94
C VAL A 623 -3.43 16.92 33.03
N SER A 624 -2.98 18.15 32.76
CA SER A 624 -3.82 19.32 33.01
C SER A 624 -3.88 20.38 31.91
N ARG A 625 -5.06 21.00 31.76
CA ARG A 625 -5.28 22.11 30.82
C ARG A 625 -4.91 21.79 29.37
N ASN A 626 -4.96 20.52 28.97
CA ASN A 626 -4.79 20.14 27.58
C ASN A 626 -6.10 20.38 26.82
N ARG A 627 -5.98 20.63 25.52
CA ARG A 627 -7.11 20.73 24.59
C ARG A 627 -6.99 19.63 23.55
N LEU A 628 -7.99 18.77 23.48
CA LEU A 628 -8.02 17.62 22.58
C LEU A 628 -9.24 17.73 21.68
N VAL A 629 -9.05 17.85 20.37
CA VAL A 629 -10.13 18.07 19.40
C VAL A 629 -10.04 17.04 18.28
N GLY A 630 -11.11 16.27 18.10
CA GLY A 630 -11.20 15.26 17.06
C GLY A 630 -10.40 14.00 17.41
N GLY A 631 -11.09 12.94 17.81
CA GLY A 631 -10.53 11.61 17.96
C GLY A 631 -11.24 10.60 17.05
N GLY A 632 -10.77 9.36 17.07
CA GLY A 632 -11.28 8.28 16.22
C GLY A 632 -10.79 8.34 14.77
N PRO A 633 -11.08 7.32 13.93
CA PRO A 633 -12.06 6.24 14.14
C PRO A 633 -11.53 4.94 14.81
N SER A 634 -10.72 5.05 15.88
CA SER A 634 -10.34 3.89 16.69
C SER A 634 -11.54 3.20 17.34
N GLN A 635 -11.49 1.86 17.39
CA GLN A 635 -12.46 0.97 18.07
C GLN A 635 -12.09 0.71 19.54
N SER A 636 -11.10 1.43 20.08
CA SER A 636 -10.69 1.38 21.50
C SER A 636 -10.26 2.74 22.03
N GLY A 637 -9.64 3.57 21.19
CA GLY A 637 -9.06 4.86 21.54
C GLY A 637 -10.06 5.97 21.84
N GLY A 638 -9.70 6.83 22.80
CA GLY A 638 -10.49 7.99 23.21
C GLY A 638 -9.62 9.20 23.58
N GLY A 639 -10.08 10.01 24.54
CA GLY A 639 -9.33 11.18 25.00
C GLY A 639 -8.17 10.82 25.92
N ILE A 640 -8.42 10.78 27.23
CA ILE A 640 -7.38 10.57 28.23
C ILE A 640 -7.59 9.22 28.94
N MET A 641 -6.64 8.30 28.79
CA MET A 641 -6.62 7.03 29.52
C MET A 641 -5.72 7.10 30.75
N LEU A 642 -6.32 6.96 31.93
CA LEU A 642 -5.60 6.74 33.18
C LEU A 642 -5.61 5.26 33.53
N GLY A 643 -4.49 4.77 34.07
CA GLY A 643 -4.43 3.40 34.56
C GLY A 643 -4.48 2.34 33.47
N ASP A 644 -3.88 2.61 32.32
CA ASP A 644 -3.81 1.66 31.22
C ASP A 644 -2.81 0.54 31.57
N GLY A 645 -3.30 -0.68 31.82
CA GLY A 645 -2.49 -1.82 32.27
C GLY A 645 -1.87 -1.67 33.68
N GLY A 646 -2.35 -0.73 34.48
CA GLY A 646 -1.92 -0.45 35.85
C GLY A 646 -1.44 1.00 36.04
N GLY A 647 -0.92 1.31 37.22
CA GLY A 647 -0.42 2.66 37.55
C GLY A 647 -0.94 3.19 38.87
N ALA A 648 -0.38 4.32 39.31
CA ALA A 648 -0.82 4.97 40.55
C ALA A 648 -0.54 6.48 40.57
N TYR A 649 -1.33 7.25 41.33
CA TYR A 649 -1.15 8.69 41.53
C TYR A 649 -1.18 9.47 40.22
N LEU A 650 -2.30 9.38 39.51
CA LEU A 650 -2.52 9.99 38.20
C LEU A 650 -3.70 10.98 38.29
N GLU A 651 -3.54 12.17 37.72
CA GLU A 651 -4.59 13.19 37.77
C GLU A 651 -4.86 13.81 36.40
N ALA A 652 -6.11 13.76 35.94
CA ALA A 652 -6.60 14.49 34.79
C ALA A 652 -7.43 15.70 35.25
N ARG A 653 -6.89 16.92 35.10
CA ARG A 653 -7.53 18.15 35.60
C ARG A 653 -7.72 19.24 34.55
N ASP A 654 -8.90 19.85 34.56
CA ASP A 654 -9.18 21.07 33.78
C ASP A 654 -8.87 20.93 32.28
N ASN A 655 -8.97 19.72 31.72
CA ASN A 655 -8.78 19.47 30.29
C ASN A 655 -10.07 19.75 29.53
N LEU A 656 -9.94 20.18 28.27
CA LEU A 656 -11.04 20.38 27.34
C LEU A 656 -10.95 19.33 26.22
N LEU A 657 -11.96 18.47 26.13
CA LEU A 657 -12.03 17.41 25.13
C LEU A 657 -13.28 17.63 24.26
N ILE A 658 -13.09 17.68 22.94
CA ILE A 658 -14.16 17.89 21.96
C ILE A 658 -14.08 16.79 20.91
N ASP A 659 -15.14 16.01 20.79
CA ASP A 659 -15.23 14.81 19.96
C ASP A 659 -14.01 13.89 20.09
N PRO A 660 -13.55 13.52 21.31
CA PRO A 660 -12.23 12.94 21.54
C PRO A 660 -12.08 11.45 21.14
N GLY A 661 -13.10 10.81 20.58
CA GLY A 661 -13.05 9.39 20.18
C GLY A 661 -14.15 8.56 20.81
N GLN A 662 -13.85 7.28 21.13
CA GLN A 662 -14.80 6.38 21.77
C GLN A 662 -15.21 6.86 23.16
N TYR A 663 -14.26 7.39 23.92
CA TYR A 663 -14.52 7.90 25.25
C TYR A 663 -13.81 9.23 25.48
N GLY A 664 -14.27 9.99 26.46
CA GLY A 664 -13.63 11.23 26.89
C GLY A 664 -12.45 10.98 27.81
N ILE A 665 -12.71 10.62 29.06
CA ILE A 665 -11.66 10.31 30.05
C ILE A 665 -12.01 9.00 30.74
N ALA A 666 -11.05 8.07 30.83
CA ALA A 666 -11.29 6.75 31.39
C ALA A 666 -10.26 6.39 32.46
N VAL A 667 -10.69 5.56 33.42
CA VAL A 667 -9.82 4.78 34.31
C VAL A 667 -10.00 3.29 33.99
N ALA A 668 -8.92 2.63 33.57
CA ALA A 668 -8.96 1.23 33.15
C ALA A 668 -8.41 0.22 34.16
N SER A 669 -7.63 0.66 35.16
CA SER A 669 -7.14 -0.13 36.31
C SER A 669 -6.29 0.75 37.25
N GLY A 670 -5.61 0.20 38.26
CA GLY A 670 -4.62 0.91 39.09
C GLY A 670 -5.21 1.64 40.30
N SER A 671 -4.45 2.55 40.92
CA SER A 671 -4.93 3.21 42.15
C SER A 671 -4.68 4.71 42.24
N HIS A 672 -5.40 5.39 43.14
CA HIS A 672 -5.19 6.82 43.45
C HIS A 672 -5.29 7.69 42.21
N MET A 673 -6.45 7.67 41.55
CA MET A 673 -6.70 8.43 40.33
C MET A 673 -7.70 9.55 40.56
N THR A 674 -7.49 10.70 39.93
CA THR A 674 -8.43 11.82 39.98
C THR A 674 -8.78 12.31 38.59
N ILE A 675 -10.07 12.42 38.28
CA ILE A 675 -10.61 13.11 37.11
C ILE A 675 -11.42 14.30 37.62
N ALA A 676 -10.91 15.52 37.48
CA ALA A 676 -11.57 16.69 38.07
C ALA A 676 -11.58 17.95 37.20
N GLY A 677 -12.69 18.69 37.22
CA GLY A 677 -12.81 19.99 36.55
C GLY A 677 -12.74 19.94 35.02
N ASN A 678 -12.80 18.75 34.40
CA ASN A 678 -12.70 18.62 32.95
C ASN A 678 -14.01 18.98 32.24
N VAL A 679 -13.89 19.44 31.01
CA VAL A 679 -15.00 19.69 30.09
C VAL A 679 -14.90 18.69 28.94
N VAL A 680 -15.92 17.84 28.76
CA VAL A 680 -15.93 16.79 27.75
C VAL A 680 -17.18 16.91 26.89
N ILE A 681 -16.99 17.11 25.59
CA ILE A 681 -18.06 17.29 24.62
C ILE A 681 -17.92 16.23 23.54
N ALA A 682 -19.00 15.52 23.19
CA ALA A 682 -19.02 14.72 21.98
C ALA A 682 -20.40 14.63 21.32
N ARG A 683 -20.40 14.80 19.99
CA ARG A 683 -21.54 14.50 19.13
C ARG A 683 -21.61 13.00 18.78
N PRO A 684 -22.77 12.51 18.32
CA PRO A 684 -22.89 11.13 17.83
C PRO A 684 -22.01 10.93 16.60
N GLN A 685 -21.04 10.02 16.70
CA GLN A 685 -20.24 9.51 15.58
C GLN A 685 -20.23 7.98 15.65
N LEU A 686 -19.80 7.29 14.58
CA LEU A 686 -19.90 5.82 14.46
C LEU A 686 -19.25 5.04 15.62
N PHE A 687 -18.23 5.63 16.24
CA PHE A 687 -17.43 5.07 17.33
C PHE A 687 -17.67 5.75 18.68
N THR A 688 -18.39 6.89 18.75
CA THR A 688 -18.60 7.61 20.02
C THR A 688 -19.38 6.74 21.01
N ASN A 689 -18.81 6.46 22.18
CA ASN A 689 -19.39 5.58 23.19
C ASN A 689 -19.77 6.34 24.46
N VAL A 690 -18.80 6.74 25.31
CA VAL A 690 -19.07 7.23 26.68
C VAL A 690 -18.23 8.44 27.09
N GLY A 691 -18.81 9.42 27.79
CA GLY A 691 -18.09 10.61 28.25
C GLY A 691 -16.94 10.32 29.21
N ILE A 692 -17.25 10.04 30.47
CA ILE A 692 -16.25 9.67 31.48
C ILE A 692 -16.57 8.29 32.03
N SER A 693 -15.57 7.40 32.07
CA SER A 693 -15.74 6.03 32.54
C SER A 693 -14.75 5.60 33.62
N VAL A 694 -15.23 4.78 34.55
CA VAL A 694 -14.41 4.03 35.50
C VAL A 694 -14.75 2.56 35.34
N TRP A 695 -13.83 1.79 34.77
CA TRP A 695 -14.06 0.38 34.46
C TRP A 695 -12.75 -0.38 34.46
N ASN A 696 -12.54 -1.21 35.50
CA ASN A 696 -11.39 -2.10 35.52
C ASN A 696 -11.51 -3.17 34.42
N GLN A 697 -10.60 -3.14 33.46
CA GLN A 697 -10.55 -4.06 32.32
C GLN A 697 -9.33 -4.99 32.38
N TYR A 698 -8.50 -4.84 33.41
CA TYR A 698 -7.24 -5.58 33.58
C TYR A 698 -7.27 -6.47 34.83
N ALA A 699 -6.28 -7.33 34.96
CA ALA A 699 -6.11 -8.18 36.15
C ALA A 699 -5.61 -7.37 37.36
N GLU A 700 -4.92 -6.26 37.11
CA GLU A 700 -4.43 -5.33 38.12
C GLU A 700 -5.58 -4.76 38.97
N PRO A 701 -5.41 -4.66 40.31
CA PRO A 701 -6.42 -4.08 41.17
C PRO A 701 -6.75 -2.64 40.76
N CYS A 702 -8.04 -2.30 40.86
CA CYS A 702 -8.52 -0.94 40.68
C CYS A 702 -9.14 -0.42 41.98
N HIS A 703 -8.63 0.68 42.54
CA HIS A 703 -9.21 1.29 43.72
C HIS A 703 -8.83 2.77 43.93
N THR A 704 -9.59 3.49 44.78
CA THR A 704 -9.31 4.88 45.15
C THR A 704 -9.33 5.81 43.93
N VAL A 705 -10.49 5.90 43.29
CA VAL A 705 -10.72 6.77 42.12
C VAL A 705 -11.67 7.90 42.51
N THR A 706 -11.32 9.15 42.22
CA THR A 706 -12.17 10.31 42.45
C THR A 706 -12.55 10.96 41.13
N VAL A 707 -13.85 11.08 40.85
CA VAL A 707 -14.37 11.81 39.69
C VAL A 707 -15.21 12.97 40.18
N SER A 708 -14.71 14.20 40.05
CA SER A 708 -15.35 15.36 40.69
C SER A 708 -15.37 16.66 39.89
N GLY A 709 -16.51 17.35 39.84
CA GLY A 709 -16.59 18.70 39.27
C GLY A 709 -16.46 18.77 37.76
N ASN A 710 -16.64 17.67 37.02
CA ASN A 710 -16.56 17.64 35.57
C ASN A 710 -17.88 18.07 34.91
N SER A 711 -17.80 18.69 33.73
CA SER A 711 -18.95 19.06 32.91
C SER A 711 -18.93 18.25 31.61
N VAL A 712 -19.99 17.48 31.34
CA VAL A 712 -20.03 16.57 30.19
C VAL A 712 -21.28 16.79 29.34
N ASP A 713 -21.08 17.03 28.04
CA ASP A 713 -22.13 17.02 27.01
C ASP A 713 -21.83 15.89 26.04
N TRP A 714 -22.45 14.72 26.20
CA TRP A 714 -22.06 13.53 25.46
C TRP A 714 -23.24 12.74 24.92
N ARG A 715 -23.22 12.50 23.60
CA ARG A 715 -24.16 11.61 22.93
C ARG A 715 -23.42 10.45 22.27
N ALA A 716 -23.78 9.23 22.64
CA ALA A 716 -23.25 8.02 22.02
C ALA A 716 -23.65 7.94 20.54
N ARG A 717 -23.06 6.99 19.80
CA ARG A 717 -23.35 6.71 18.38
C ARG A 717 -24.83 6.55 18.06
N THR A 718 -25.64 6.14 19.03
CA THR A 718 -27.10 5.96 18.91
C THR A 718 -27.89 7.27 19.05
N GLY A 719 -27.22 8.40 19.29
CA GLY A 719 -27.83 9.69 19.60
C GLY A 719 -28.28 9.85 21.06
N ARG A 720 -28.25 8.78 21.85
CA ARG A 720 -28.65 8.77 23.27
C ARG A 720 -27.57 9.43 24.15
N PRO A 721 -27.95 10.22 25.17
CA PRO A 721 -27.00 10.71 26.16
C PRO A 721 -26.25 9.56 26.84
N ASN A 722 -24.92 9.63 26.89
CA ASN A 722 -24.08 8.65 27.62
C ASN A 722 -22.86 9.32 28.30
N PRO A 723 -23.08 10.26 29.23
CA PRO A 723 -22.01 11.07 29.81
C PRO A 723 -21.13 10.31 30.82
N TRP A 724 -21.63 9.25 31.45
CA TRP A 724 -20.98 8.62 32.60
C TRP A 724 -21.13 7.10 32.53
N TRP A 725 -20.07 6.38 32.91
CA TRP A 725 -20.13 4.93 33.14
C TRP A 725 -19.27 4.53 34.35
N ASP A 726 -19.83 3.71 35.22
CA ASP A 726 -19.11 3.12 36.35
C ASP A 726 -19.44 1.63 36.40
N ALA A 727 -18.45 0.79 36.13
CA ALA A 727 -18.60 -0.66 36.15
C ALA A 727 -18.65 -1.25 37.56
N LYS A 728 -18.48 -0.43 38.61
CA LYS A 728 -18.52 -0.82 40.02
C LYS A 728 -17.48 -1.85 40.44
N ASN A 729 -16.42 -2.01 39.65
CA ASN A 729 -15.31 -2.94 39.90
C ASN A 729 -13.98 -2.24 40.27
N CYS A 730 -14.05 -0.93 40.57
CA CYS A 730 -12.97 -0.16 41.17
C CYS A 730 -13.37 0.24 42.61
N ALA A 731 -12.73 -0.34 43.62
CA ALA A 731 -13.12 -0.14 45.02
C ALA A 731 -12.86 1.30 45.51
N GLY A 732 -13.75 1.87 46.32
CA GLY A 732 -13.56 3.23 46.83
C GLY A 732 -13.65 4.32 45.76
N THR A 733 -14.41 4.09 44.68
CA THR A 733 -14.69 5.11 43.66
C THR A 733 -15.69 6.14 44.20
N LEU A 734 -15.33 7.43 44.12
CA LEU A 734 -16.13 8.55 44.58
C LEU A 734 -16.53 9.45 43.40
N TRP A 735 -17.82 9.72 43.26
CA TRP A 735 -18.36 10.65 42.26
C TRP A 735 -19.02 11.83 42.98
N SER A 736 -18.64 13.06 42.65
CA SER A 736 -19.22 14.25 43.30
C SER A 736 -19.25 15.47 42.36
N LEU A 737 -20.24 16.35 42.49
CA LEU A 737 -20.28 17.65 41.81
C LEU A 737 -20.16 17.61 40.25
N ASN A 738 -20.35 16.45 39.62
CA ASN A 738 -20.33 16.31 38.16
C ASN A 738 -21.66 16.73 37.54
N ARG A 739 -21.62 17.36 36.36
CA ARG A 739 -22.79 17.93 35.70
C ARG A 739 -22.89 17.47 34.26
N THR A 740 -24.08 17.05 33.85
CA THR A 740 -24.43 16.88 32.43
C THR A 740 -25.10 18.15 31.95
N LEU A 741 -24.50 18.84 30.98
CA LEU A 741 -24.97 20.14 30.48
C LEU A 741 -24.92 20.13 28.96
N THR A 742 -25.69 21.02 28.32
CA THR A 742 -25.47 21.34 26.91
C THR A 742 -24.37 22.38 26.81
N LEU A 743 -23.33 22.11 26.03
CA LEU A 743 -22.13 22.94 25.95
C LEU A 743 -21.84 23.35 24.50
N ASP A 744 -21.34 24.56 24.30
CA ASP A 744 -20.91 25.05 22.99
C ASP A 744 -19.38 24.89 22.87
N PRO A 745 -18.88 24.01 21.99
CA PRO A 745 -17.44 23.79 21.81
C PRO A 745 -16.63 25.08 21.61
N GLN A 746 -17.15 26.05 20.84
CA GLN A 746 -16.42 27.29 20.55
C GLN A 746 -16.35 28.19 21.77
N ARG A 747 -17.43 28.24 22.56
CA ARG A 747 -17.46 28.98 23.83
C ARG A 747 -16.49 28.39 24.85
N GLU A 748 -16.44 27.06 24.96
CA GLU A 748 -15.53 26.38 25.90
C GLU A 748 -14.06 26.56 25.48
N ILE A 749 -13.75 26.52 24.17
CA ILE A 749 -12.42 26.86 23.65
C ILE A 749 -12.02 28.28 24.04
N ALA A 750 -12.95 29.24 23.92
CA ALA A 750 -12.70 30.65 24.26
C ALA A 750 -12.62 30.89 25.79
N ALA A 751 -13.33 30.10 26.60
CA ALA A 751 -13.36 30.22 28.06
C ALA A 751 -12.19 29.50 28.76
N GLN A 752 -11.48 28.61 28.06
CA GLN A 752 -10.34 27.89 28.62
C GLN A 752 -9.26 28.87 29.10
N ALA A 753 -8.84 28.75 30.37
CA ALA A 753 -7.86 29.64 30.96
C ALA A 753 -6.53 29.61 30.16
N PRO A 754 -5.91 30.78 29.93
CA PRO A 754 -4.66 30.86 29.17
C PRO A 754 -3.52 30.18 29.94
N CYS A 755 -2.69 29.44 29.22
CA CYS A 755 -1.44 28.90 29.73
C CYS A 755 -0.28 29.88 29.52
N ALA A 756 0.66 29.91 30.46
CA ALA A 756 1.88 30.71 30.36
C ALA A 756 2.91 30.01 29.43
N CYS A 757 2.64 30.00 28.12
CA CYS A 757 3.59 29.58 27.09
C CYS A 757 4.39 30.80 26.60
N ARG A 758 5.72 30.70 26.42
CA ARG A 758 6.62 31.83 26.15
C ARG A 758 6.38 32.48 24.78
N THR A 759 5.79 31.76 23.82
CA THR A 759 5.41 32.30 22.51
C THR A 759 4.07 31.76 22.02
N ALA A 760 2.98 32.40 22.44
CA ALA A 760 1.77 32.47 21.63
C ALA A 760 2.03 33.41 20.45
N GLY A 761 2.57 32.88 19.36
CA GLY A 761 2.54 33.49 18.03
C GLY A 761 1.09 33.62 17.56
N ARG A 762 0.42 34.68 17.99
CA ARG A 762 -0.87 35.12 17.46
C ARG A 762 -0.70 35.47 15.98
N THR A 763 -1.27 34.67 15.09
CA THR A 763 -2.14 35.23 14.05
C THR A 763 -3.52 35.48 14.67
N ALA A 764 -3.59 36.43 15.59
CA ALA A 764 -4.86 37.06 15.95
C ALA A 764 -4.87 38.39 15.22
N GLN A 765 -5.79 38.52 14.27
CA GLN A 765 -6.15 39.80 13.69
C GLN A 765 -6.45 40.77 14.84
N SER A 766 -5.72 41.87 14.90
CA SER A 766 -6.19 43.05 15.62
C SER A 766 -7.45 43.53 14.90
N PRO A 767 -8.55 43.88 15.59
CA PRO A 767 -9.67 44.51 14.92
C PRO A 767 -9.16 45.82 14.31
N ALA A 768 -9.42 46.00 13.02
CA ALA A 768 -9.03 47.20 12.30
C ALA A 768 -9.65 48.41 13.00
N LEU A 769 -8.81 49.35 13.43
CA LEU A 769 -9.29 50.71 13.67
C LEU A 769 -9.92 51.22 12.36
N PRO A 770 -11.12 51.84 12.41
CA PRO A 770 -11.74 52.38 11.22
C PRO A 770 -10.86 53.46 10.61
N LYS A 771 -10.52 53.27 9.33
CA LYS A 771 -9.89 54.32 8.53
C LYS A 771 -11.00 55.25 8.05
N THR A 772 -11.01 56.45 8.65
CA THR A 772 -11.69 57.69 8.26
C THR A 772 -13.10 57.95 8.81
N PRO A 773 -13.45 59.24 9.10
CA PRO A 773 -14.71 59.62 9.76
C PRO A 773 -15.97 59.61 8.86
N LYS A 774 -16.00 58.85 7.77
CA LYS A 774 -17.10 58.95 6.78
C LYS A 774 -18.01 57.72 6.63
N GLU A 775 -17.79 56.65 7.36
CA GLU A 775 -18.65 55.44 7.31
C GLU A 775 -19.40 55.13 8.61
N ALA A 776 -19.42 56.04 9.58
CA ALA A 776 -20.20 55.87 10.82
C ALA A 776 -21.65 56.42 10.76
N ALA A 777 -22.17 56.71 9.57
CA ALA A 777 -23.54 57.18 9.39
C ALA A 777 -24.19 56.58 8.14
N ARG A 778 -24.62 55.32 8.26
CA ARG A 778 -25.72 54.74 7.49
C ARG A 778 -26.27 53.51 8.20
#